data_AF-A0A6P0WW52-F1
#
_entry.id   AF-A0A6P0WW52-F1
#
_cell.length_a   1.000
_cell.length_b   1.000
_cell.length_c   1.000
_cell.angle_alpha   90.00
_cell.angle_beta   90.00
_cell.angle_gamma   90.00
#
_symmetry.space_group_name_H-M   'P 1'
#
loop_
_entity.id
_entity.type
_entity.pdbx_description
1 polymer ?
#
loop_
_entity_poly.entity_id
_entity_poly.type
_entity_poly.pdbx_seq_one_letter_code
_entity_poly.pdbx_strand_id
1 'polypeptide(L)'
;MVIDQFEEVFTMCEEDERNQFFDSLIELNQQHPNLYIIIAMRSDFRSRLREYPQLTERIDKPYINVEHLNREEIAEAIAKPAEWVGLSIEGALTQQIINDVEDYPGSLPLLQYTLTELWNEAQEQGEQFLRLETYEQLGGIEGTLEKRAEQVYQSLAEEEKTVAQRLFLELTQVGNTLDTRRRLYLDNLVNSHHNLEILDNVTQTLANEENRLITRTEESPAETGRRGDGETGRWGDGEMGRVEIPGKISPQSKIQIDVVHEALIRHWKRLRDWQDQYRKAMIVERDIETQAQQWQAEGKPKDVGSLLQGAKLAKAEDYLDQHGKLGMLDGVAEDYIKVSRQQEKNRRRKQKLTIGGVMGVVSLAALVATFFALELQRQATEARLREEAANIQIRLSVDTSVISLIQAIQTTGKSQTSLGTIPSEVYSSLYDAVDKMWDRNTLTGHQEAVIAVAFSRDGQTVLSGSNDNTLKLWDRSSGKLLHTFTGHQDAVFAAAFSLDDKTVLSGSEDKNLKPGINQPDWQDVLQLGCERLRFHPLLASPDNDTAGKTCLQYGGWQDTKQAEFLVRQGQGWVQEKGDGNQAMGKLRQAKKLDPSLNLASLKTQLTPDFIQRGEQLVKAGNVEEAVTTYENAQKFDPNFPIPPQSWNNLCRYGSLNGSAEEVIFACEKAVNLAPNNVYIRDSRGIARALTGDSTGAIEDFQVFVNSPGIAKKYTEQRQGWIKELELGENPFTDEVLWELWDGG
;
A
#
# COMPACT_ATOMS: atom_id res chain seq x y z
N MET A 1 -29.68 -30.32 -20.18
CA MET A 1 -28.45 -30.54 -19.39
C MET A 1 -28.15 -29.26 -18.66
N VAL A 2 -27.86 -29.32 -17.36
CA VAL A 2 -27.42 -28.16 -16.57
C VAL A 2 -25.97 -28.42 -16.18
N ILE A 3 -25.11 -27.46 -16.44
CA ILE A 3 -23.70 -27.50 -16.05
C ILE A 3 -23.51 -26.33 -15.10
N ASP A 4 -23.39 -26.65 -13.81
CA ASP A 4 -23.09 -25.68 -12.77
C ASP A 4 -21.58 -25.54 -12.59
N GLN A 5 -21.14 -24.41 -12.02
CA GLN A 5 -19.72 -24.10 -11.80
C GLN A 5 -18.86 -24.31 -13.04
N PHE A 6 -19.34 -23.90 -14.22
CA PHE A 6 -18.66 -24.14 -15.49
C PHE A 6 -17.26 -23.53 -15.55
N GLU A 7 -16.99 -22.50 -14.73
CA GLU A 7 -15.65 -21.96 -14.54
C GLU A 7 -14.61 -22.99 -14.11
N GLU A 8 -15.02 -24.09 -13.46
CA GLU A 8 -14.10 -25.14 -13.03
C GLU A 8 -13.40 -25.82 -14.21
N VAL A 9 -14.03 -25.86 -15.38
CA VAL A 9 -13.40 -26.37 -16.60
C VAL A 9 -12.14 -25.56 -16.96
N PHE A 10 -12.11 -24.27 -16.59
CA PHE A 10 -11.01 -23.36 -16.87
C PHE A 10 -9.95 -23.32 -15.78
N THR A 11 -10.30 -23.67 -14.53
CA THR A 11 -9.41 -23.59 -13.36
C THR A 11 -8.92 -24.95 -12.87
N MET A 12 -9.71 -26.01 -13.08
CA MET A 12 -9.51 -27.33 -12.49
C MET A 12 -9.05 -28.39 -13.48
N CYS A 13 -9.36 -28.23 -14.78
CA CYS A 13 -9.00 -29.20 -15.81
C CYS A 13 -7.62 -28.90 -16.43
N GLU A 14 -6.83 -29.95 -16.61
CA GLU A 14 -5.62 -29.91 -17.44
C GLU A 14 -5.97 -29.52 -18.88
N GLU A 15 -5.03 -28.92 -19.60
CA GLU A 15 -5.29 -28.34 -20.93
C GLU A 15 -5.86 -29.37 -21.92
N ASP A 16 -5.36 -30.60 -21.89
CA ASP A 16 -5.83 -31.70 -22.75
C ASP A 16 -7.27 -32.14 -22.42
N GLU A 17 -7.59 -32.31 -21.13
CA GLU A 17 -8.94 -32.69 -20.67
C GLU A 17 -9.95 -31.58 -20.94
N ARG A 18 -9.54 -30.33 -20.73
CA ARG A 18 -10.34 -29.14 -21.03
C ARG A 18 -10.72 -29.09 -22.50
N ASN A 19 -9.74 -29.24 -23.39
CA ASN A 19 -9.99 -29.24 -24.83
C ASN A 19 -10.94 -30.36 -25.24
N GLN A 20 -10.74 -31.57 -24.70
CA GLN A 20 -11.63 -32.71 -24.97
C GLN A 20 -13.07 -32.46 -24.49
N PHE A 21 -13.25 -31.84 -23.32
CA PHE A 21 -14.57 -31.50 -22.80
C PHE A 21 -15.29 -30.50 -23.72
N PHE A 22 -14.61 -29.43 -24.14
CA PHE A 22 -15.20 -28.43 -25.03
C PHE A 22 -15.54 -29.00 -26.41
N ASP A 23 -14.67 -29.82 -26.99
CA ASP A 23 -14.92 -30.50 -28.26
C ASP A 23 -16.15 -31.40 -28.17
N SER A 24 -16.26 -32.17 -27.08
CA SER A 24 -17.40 -33.05 -26.82
C SER A 24 -18.70 -32.26 -26.64
N LEU A 25 -18.65 -31.13 -25.93
CA LEU A 25 -19.81 -30.27 -25.70
C LEU A 25 -20.31 -29.63 -27.00
N ILE A 26 -19.39 -29.21 -27.86
CA ILE A 26 -19.69 -28.68 -29.19
C ILE A 26 -20.28 -29.77 -30.08
N GLU A 27 -19.67 -30.95 -30.14
CA GLU A 27 -20.18 -32.09 -30.90
C GLU A 27 -21.59 -32.49 -30.46
N LEU A 28 -21.83 -32.58 -29.15
CA LEU A 28 -23.12 -32.91 -28.56
C LEU A 28 -24.21 -31.90 -28.98
N ASN A 29 -23.88 -30.61 -28.93
CA ASN A 29 -24.78 -29.53 -29.35
C ASN A 29 -25.01 -29.53 -30.88
N GLN A 30 -24.03 -29.95 -31.68
CA GLN A 30 -24.19 -30.09 -33.13
C GLN A 30 -25.05 -31.29 -33.53
N GLN A 31 -24.89 -32.43 -32.85
CA GLN A 31 -25.61 -33.67 -33.18
C GLN A 31 -27.06 -33.67 -32.66
N HIS A 32 -27.35 -32.90 -31.61
CA HIS A 32 -28.66 -32.89 -30.96
C HIS A 32 -29.27 -31.47 -30.88
N PRO A 33 -29.89 -30.96 -31.96
CA PRO A 33 -30.40 -29.58 -32.02
C PRO A 33 -31.57 -29.29 -31.04
N ASN A 34 -32.16 -30.31 -30.42
CA ASN A 34 -33.22 -30.16 -29.42
C ASN A 34 -32.70 -30.20 -27.96
N LEU A 35 -31.38 -30.34 -27.76
CA LEU A 35 -30.79 -30.37 -26.43
C LEU A 35 -30.55 -28.95 -25.92
N TYR A 36 -31.23 -28.58 -24.83
CA TYR A 36 -30.93 -27.35 -24.10
C TYR A 36 -29.80 -27.60 -23.10
N ILE A 37 -28.73 -26.82 -23.21
CA ILE A 37 -27.61 -26.80 -22.28
C ILE A 37 -27.67 -25.48 -21.53
N ILE A 38 -27.90 -25.54 -20.22
CA ILE A 38 -27.89 -24.39 -19.33
C ILE A 38 -26.54 -24.40 -18.64
N ILE A 39 -25.81 -23.31 -18.76
CA ILE A 39 -24.48 -23.15 -18.18
C ILE A 39 -24.58 -22.06 -17.11
N ALA A 40 -24.32 -22.42 -15.87
CA ALA A 40 -24.11 -21.48 -14.78
C ALA A 40 -22.62 -21.30 -14.57
N MET A 41 -22.16 -20.05 -14.58
CA MET A 41 -20.76 -19.71 -14.39
C MET A 41 -20.62 -18.33 -13.77
N ARG A 42 -19.51 -18.10 -13.07
CA ARG A 42 -19.16 -16.75 -12.62
C ARG A 42 -18.88 -15.81 -13.80
N SER A 43 -19.31 -14.57 -13.68
CA SER A 43 -19.26 -13.58 -14.78
C SER A 43 -17.83 -13.21 -15.22
N ASP A 44 -16.86 -13.29 -14.32
CA ASP A 44 -15.44 -13.03 -14.59
C ASP A 44 -14.79 -14.09 -15.50
N PHE A 45 -15.29 -15.33 -15.48
CA PHE A 45 -14.82 -16.42 -16.33
C PHE A 45 -15.38 -16.38 -17.76
N ARG A 46 -16.39 -15.54 -18.02
CA ARG A 46 -16.98 -15.41 -19.36
C ARG A 46 -15.96 -15.04 -20.42
N SER A 47 -14.98 -14.19 -20.08
CA SER A 47 -13.95 -13.77 -21.02
C SER A 47 -13.12 -14.94 -21.56
N ARG A 48 -12.97 -16.01 -20.76
CA ARG A 48 -12.23 -17.23 -21.13
C ARG A 48 -12.95 -18.12 -22.13
N LEU A 49 -14.28 -17.99 -22.28
CA LEU A 49 -15.02 -18.66 -23.36
C LEU A 49 -14.52 -18.25 -24.75
N ARG A 50 -13.88 -17.08 -24.89
CA ARG A 50 -13.26 -16.63 -26.15
C ARG A 50 -12.15 -17.56 -26.64
N GLU A 51 -11.55 -18.36 -25.74
CA GLU A 51 -10.61 -19.43 -26.09
C GLU A 51 -11.30 -20.51 -26.96
N TYR A 52 -12.63 -20.61 -26.93
CA TYR A 52 -13.46 -21.56 -27.68
C TYR A 52 -14.56 -20.83 -28.49
N PRO A 53 -14.21 -20.24 -29.66
CA PRO A 53 -15.12 -19.39 -30.45
C PRO A 53 -16.42 -20.09 -30.87
N GLN A 54 -16.36 -21.38 -31.20
CA GLN A 54 -17.50 -22.18 -31.65
C GLN A 54 -18.59 -22.32 -30.57
N LEU A 55 -18.19 -22.31 -29.30
CA LEU A 55 -19.13 -22.31 -28.17
C LEU A 55 -19.65 -20.90 -27.89
N THR A 56 -18.77 -19.89 -27.99
CA THR A 56 -19.13 -18.47 -27.80
C THR A 56 -20.24 -18.02 -28.75
N GLU A 57 -20.16 -18.38 -30.04
CA GLU A 57 -21.19 -18.05 -31.03
C GLU A 57 -22.58 -18.61 -30.69
N ARG A 58 -22.64 -19.72 -29.93
CA ARG A 58 -23.90 -20.39 -29.55
C ARG A 58 -24.45 -19.96 -28.19
N ILE A 59 -23.61 -19.45 -27.30
CA ILE A 59 -24.02 -19.01 -25.95
C ILE A 59 -24.56 -17.57 -25.94
N ASP A 60 -24.30 -16.77 -26.99
CA ASP A 60 -24.44 -15.32 -26.92
C ASP A 60 -25.89 -14.77 -26.90
N LYS A 61 -26.93 -15.63 -26.82
CA LYS A 61 -28.30 -15.31 -26.33
C LYS A 61 -29.23 -16.56 -26.28
N PRO A 62 -30.14 -16.67 -25.29
CA PRO A 62 -30.35 -15.78 -24.14
C PRO A 62 -29.47 -16.16 -22.94
N TYR A 63 -28.77 -15.19 -22.35
CA TYR A 63 -28.12 -15.34 -21.05
C TYR A 63 -28.85 -14.47 -20.03
N ILE A 64 -28.89 -14.95 -18.77
CA ILE A 64 -29.50 -14.24 -17.65
C ILE A 64 -28.34 -13.81 -16.76
N ASN A 65 -28.18 -12.49 -16.58
CA ASN A 65 -27.23 -11.97 -15.60
C ASN A 65 -27.89 -12.02 -14.23
N VAL A 66 -27.36 -12.84 -13.32
CA VAL A 66 -27.79 -12.85 -11.92
C VAL A 66 -26.91 -11.85 -11.19
N GLU A 67 -27.46 -10.68 -10.88
CA GLU A 67 -26.76 -9.62 -10.16
C GLU A 67 -26.74 -9.91 -8.64
N HIS A 68 -26.02 -9.09 -7.89
CA HIS A 68 -26.01 -9.19 -6.43
C HIS A 68 -27.43 -8.95 -5.88
N LEU A 69 -27.78 -9.67 -4.82
CA LEU A 69 -29.06 -9.49 -4.15
C LEU A 69 -29.14 -8.04 -3.61
N ASN A 70 -30.28 -7.39 -3.83
CA ASN A 70 -30.53 -6.09 -3.21
C ASN A 70 -30.90 -6.25 -1.72
N ARG A 71 -30.93 -5.15 -0.94
CA ARG A 71 -31.23 -5.19 0.50
C ARG A 71 -32.54 -5.90 0.85
N GLU A 72 -33.58 -5.74 0.03
CA GLU A 72 -34.88 -6.39 0.26
C GLU A 72 -34.78 -7.91 0.03
N GLU A 73 -34.10 -8.31 -1.04
CA GLU A 73 -33.84 -9.73 -1.35
C GLU A 73 -32.96 -10.41 -0.31
N ILE A 74 -31.94 -9.72 0.23
CA ILE A 74 -31.12 -10.21 1.34
C ILE A 74 -31.98 -10.37 2.60
N ALA A 75 -32.82 -9.38 2.91
CA ALA A 75 -33.73 -9.46 4.06
C ALA A 75 -34.69 -10.65 3.94
N GLU A 76 -35.24 -10.89 2.74
CA GLU A 76 -36.09 -12.05 2.47
C GLU A 76 -35.32 -13.38 2.58
N ALA A 77 -34.09 -13.43 2.08
CA ALA A 77 -33.22 -14.61 2.15
C ALA A 77 -32.86 -14.97 3.61
N ILE A 78 -32.77 -13.99 4.50
CA ILE A 78 -32.53 -14.18 5.93
C ILE A 78 -33.83 -14.60 6.66
N ALA A 79 -34.93 -13.88 6.42
CA ALA A 79 -36.15 -14.01 7.22
C ALA A 79 -37.02 -15.21 6.84
N LYS A 80 -37.19 -15.51 5.53
CA LYS A 80 -38.12 -16.55 5.07
C LYS A 80 -37.75 -17.96 5.57
N PRO A 81 -36.46 -18.38 5.58
CA PRO A 81 -36.11 -19.70 6.12
C PRO A 81 -36.47 -19.88 7.60
N ALA A 82 -36.29 -18.83 8.42
CA ALA A 82 -36.67 -18.87 9.84
C ALA A 82 -38.20 -18.94 10.00
N GLU A 83 -38.96 -18.18 9.20
CA GLU A 83 -40.42 -18.21 9.21
C GLU A 83 -40.97 -19.61 8.88
N TRP A 84 -40.38 -20.31 7.90
CA TRP A 84 -40.80 -21.66 7.50
C TRP A 84 -40.70 -22.70 8.61
N VAL A 85 -39.82 -22.48 9.58
CA VAL A 85 -39.64 -23.39 10.73
C VAL A 85 -40.24 -22.86 12.03
N GLY A 86 -41.03 -21.78 11.94
CA GLY A 86 -41.74 -21.19 13.08
C GLY A 86 -40.86 -20.38 14.02
N LEU A 87 -39.67 -19.97 13.58
CA LEU A 87 -38.79 -19.05 14.30
C LEU A 87 -38.98 -17.62 13.78
N SER A 88 -38.84 -16.65 14.67
CA SER A 88 -38.82 -15.23 14.30
C SER A 88 -37.42 -14.65 14.48
N ILE A 89 -37.08 -13.61 13.73
CA ILE A 89 -35.77 -12.94 13.83
C ILE A 89 -35.96 -11.56 14.44
N GLU A 90 -35.10 -11.18 15.38
CA GLU A 90 -35.09 -9.82 15.91
C GLU A 90 -34.84 -8.80 14.79
N GLY A 91 -35.60 -7.70 14.79
CA GLY A 91 -35.46 -6.67 13.75
C GLY A 91 -34.06 -6.04 13.71
N ALA A 92 -33.43 -5.85 14.89
CA ALA A 92 -32.07 -5.36 15.01
C ALA A 92 -31.04 -6.34 14.43
N LEU A 93 -31.20 -7.65 14.69
CA LEU A 93 -30.37 -8.70 14.10
C LEU A 93 -30.47 -8.70 12.57
N THR A 94 -31.69 -8.57 12.05
CA THR A 94 -31.90 -8.53 10.58
C THR A 94 -31.12 -7.38 9.93
N GLN A 95 -31.15 -6.18 10.53
CA GLN A 95 -30.39 -5.04 10.02
C GLN A 95 -28.88 -5.23 10.16
N GLN A 96 -28.41 -5.82 11.27
CA GLN A 96 -27.00 -6.10 11.46
C GLN A 96 -26.48 -7.08 10.42
N ILE A 97 -27.19 -8.19 10.20
CA ILE A 97 -26.81 -9.19 9.19
C ILE A 97 -26.80 -8.57 7.77
N ILE A 98 -27.79 -7.74 7.42
CA ILE A 98 -27.80 -7.06 6.11
C ILE A 98 -26.56 -6.19 5.94
N ASN A 99 -26.19 -5.40 6.96
CA ASN A 99 -25.00 -4.55 6.90
C ASN A 99 -23.71 -5.38 6.79
N ASP A 100 -23.65 -6.55 7.44
CA ASP A 100 -22.48 -7.42 7.40
C ASP A 100 -22.34 -8.16 6.04
N VAL A 101 -23.42 -8.26 5.25
CA VAL A 101 -23.49 -9.02 3.98
C VAL A 101 -23.43 -8.13 2.75
N GLU A 102 -24.02 -6.93 2.80
CA GLU A 102 -24.24 -6.04 1.64
C GLU A 102 -22.94 -5.64 0.94
N ASP A 103 -21.89 -5.31 1.70
CA ASP A 103 -20.60 -4.87 1.17
C ASP A 103 -19.60 -6.03 0.97
N TYR A 104 -20.02 -7.29 1.17
CA TYR A 104 -19.13 -8.45 1.19
C TYR A 104 -19.44 -9.45 0.05
N PRO A 105 -18.66 -9.46 -1.05
CA PRO A 105 -18.79 -10.46 -2.10
C PRO A 105 -18.46 -11.87 -1.58
N GLY A 106 -19.39 -12.82 -1.75
CA GLY A 106 -19.21 -14.21 -1.28
C GLY A 106 -19.60 -14.46 0.18
N SER A 107 -20.36 -13.56 0.81
CA SER A 107 -20.87 -13.67 2.19
C SER A 107 -22.01 -14.68 2.33
N LEU A 108 -22.73 -15.02 1.25
CA LEU A 108 -23.94 -15.84 1.34
C LEU A 108 -23.70 -17.25 1.93
N PRO A 109 -22.62 -17.98 1.59
CA PRO A 109 -22.34 -19.27 2.23
C PRO A 109 -21.96 -19.12 3.72
N LEU A 110 -21.27 -18.05 4.08
CA LEU A 110 -20.94 -17.74 5.48
C LEU A 110 -22.19 -17.36 6.29
N LEU A 111 -23.08 -16.61 5.66
CA LEU A 111 -24.37 -16.23 6.21
C LEU A 111 -25.21 -17.48 6.49
N GLN A 112 -25.30 -18.40 5.53
CA GLN A 112 -26.00 -19.66 5.72
C GLN A 112 -25.47 -20.43 6.95
N TYR A 113 -24.15 -20.55 7.06
CA TYR A 113 -23.52 -21.23 8.20
C TYR A 113 -23.85 -20.52 9.52
N THR A 114 -23.68 -19.19 9.56
CA THR A 114 -23.92 -18.38 10.76
C THR A 114 -25.38 -18.43 11.21
N LEU A 115 -26.32 -18.40 10.27
CA LEU A 115 -27.75 -18.58 10.56
C LEU A 115 -28.07 -19.98 11.09
N THR A 116 -27.36 -21.00 10.60
CA THR A 116 -27.52 -22.38 11.09
C THR A 116 -27.04 -22.52 12.53
N GLU A 117 -25.89 -21.94 12.87
CA GLU A 117 -25.37 -21.96 14.24
C GLU A 117 -26.24 -21.13 15.19
N LEU A 118 -26.69 -19.94 14.75
CA LEU A 118 -27.67 -19.15 15.47
C LEU A 118 -28.95 -19.92 15.78
N TRP A 119 -29.42 -20.70 14.81
CA TRP A 119 -30.58 -21.56 14.99
C TRP A 119 -30.27 -22.64 16.04
N ASN A 120 -29.19 -23.40 15.88
CA ASN A 120 -28.82 -24.49 16.79
C ASN A 120 -28.76 -23.98 18.24
N GLU A 121 -28.11 -22.85 18.46
CA GLU A 121 -28.02 -22.21 19.78
C GLU A 121 -29.41 -21.79 20.31
N ALA A 122 -30.25 -21.20 19.47
CA ALA A 122 -31.62 -20.84 19.85
C ALA A 122 -32.46 -22.07 20.22
N GLN A 123 -32.31 -23.20 19.52
CA GLN A 123 -33.02 -24.45 19.84
C GLN A 123 -32.53 -25.08 21.15
N GLU A 124 -31.22 -25.12 21.37
CA GLU A 124 -30.64 -25.62 22.62
C GLU A 124 -31.10 -24.81 23.84
N GLN A 125 -31.25 -23.50 23.66
CA GLN A 125 -31.74 -22.57 24.69
C GLN A 125 -33.28 -22.53 24.80
N GLY A 126 -34.00 -23.21 23.90
CA GLY A 126 -35.47 -23.24 23.86
C GLY A 126 -36.12 -21.92 23.46
N GLU A 127 -35.43 -21.11 22.66
CA GLU A 127 -35.87 -19.79 22.24
C GLU A 127 -36.76 -19.85 20.99
N GLN A 128 -37.71 -18.90 20.89
CA GLN A 128 -38.56 -18.72 19.71
C GLN A 128 -38.06 -17.63 18.75
N PHE A 129 -36.99 -16.92 19.13
CA PHE A 129 -36.42 -15.81 18.36
C PHE A 129 -34.91 -15.97 18.19
N LEU A 130 -34.39 -15.68 17.00
CA LEU A 130 -32.96 -15.46 16.78
C LEU A 130 -32.61 -14.04 17.29
N ARG A 131 -31.66 -13.95 18.22
CA ARG A 131 -31.29 -12.70 18.89
C ARG A 131 -29.99 -12.09 18.39
N LEU A 132 -29.92 -10.77 18.41
CA LEU A 132 -28.68 -10.04 18.12
C LEU A 132 -27.56 -10.39 19.10
N GLU A 133 -27.89 -10.53 20.38
CA GLU A 133 -26.90 -10.89 21.42
C GLU A 133 -26.19 -12.21 21.10
N THR A 134 -26.93 -13.24 20.70
CA THR A 134 -26.37 -14.54 20.32
C THR A 134 -25.47 -14.42 19.09
N TYR A 135 -25.86 -13.60 18.11
CA TYR A 135 -25.07 -13.34 16.91
C TYR A 135 -23.75 -12.63 17.21
N GLU A 136 -23.78 -11.61 18.08
CA GLU A 136 -22.57 -10.93 18.56
C GLU A 136 -21.67 -11.88 19.36
N GLN A 137 -22.26 -12.75 20.19
CA GLN A 137 -21.53 -13.78 20.94
C GLN A 137 -20.87 -14.81 20.02
N LEU A 138 -21.48 -15.14 18.88
CA LEU A 138 -20.86 -15.97 17.84
C LEU A 138 -19.76 -15.22 17.08
N GLY A 139 -19.75 -13.89 17.12
CA GLY A 139 -18.75 -13.03 16.49
C GLY A 139 -19.15 -12.61 15.07
N GLY A 140 -20.45 -12.56 14.79
CA GLY A 140 -21.00 -12.26 13.49
C GLY A 140 -20.64 -13.29 12.41
N ILE A 141 -20.81 -12.93 11.15
CA ILE A 141 -20.60 -13.84 10.00
C ILE A 141 -19.16 -14.39 9.94
N GLU A 142 -18.16 -13.54 10.19
CA GLU A 142 -16.75 -13.93 10.10
C GLU A 142 -16.29 -14.76 11.31
N GLY A 143 -16.66 -14.31 12.51
CA GLY A 143 -16.22 -14.93 13.77
C GLY A 143 -16.83 -16.31 14.00
N THR A 144 -18.01 -16.60 13.47
CA THR A 144 -18.69 -17.89 13.64
C THR A 144 -17.92 -19.02 12.94
N LEU A 145 -17.44 -18.78 11.71
CA LEU A 145 -16.61 -19.75 10.98
C LEU A 145 -15.24 -19.92 11.64
N GLU A 146 -14.61 -18.81 12.05
CA GLU A 146 -13.30 -18.84 12.73
C GLU A 146 -13.39 -19.68 14.01
N LYS A 147 -14.43 -19.48 14.83
CA LYS A 147 -14.62 -20.25 16.06
C LYS A 147 -14.82 -21.73 15.80
N ARG A 148 -15.60 -22.11 14.78
CA ARG A 148 -15.78 -23.53 14.44
C ARG A 148 -14.47 -24.15 13.97
N ALA A 149 -13.77 -23.52 13.03
CA ALA A 149 -12.50 -24.00 12.52
C ALA A 149 -11.49 -24.18 13.66
N GLU A 150 -11.45 -23.22 14.59
CA GLU A 150 -10.62 -23.29 15.78
C GLU A 150 -11.04 -24.40 16.73
N GLN A 151 -12.33 -24.57 17.03
CA GLN A 151 -12.83 -25.66 17.89
C GLN A 151 -12.48 -27.04 17.33
N VAL A 152 -12.71 -27.26 16.03
CA VAL A 152 -12.36 -28.52 15.36
C VAL A 152 -10.86 -28.75 15.44
N TYR A 153 -10.04 -27.75 15.10
CA TYR A 153 -8.59 -27.86 15.20
C TYR A 153 -8.11 -28.16 16.62
N GLN A 154 -8.70 -27.53 17.65
CA GLN A 154 -8.33 -27.76 19.04
C GLN A 154 -8.74 -29.15 19.54
N SER A 155 -9.77 -29.76 18.96
CA SER A 155 -10.22 -31.11 19.31
C SER A 155 -9.31 -32.24 18.81
N LEU A 156 -8.47 -31.96 17.81
CA LEU A 156 -7.53 -32.92 17.24
C LEU A 156 -6.38 -33.26 18.22
N ALA A 157 -5.83 -34.47 18.14
CA ALA A 157 -4.60 -34.81 18.86
C ALA A 157 -3.40 -33.99 18.34
N GLU A 158 -2.32 -33.86 19.11
CA GLU A 158 -1.16 -33.03 18.69
C GLU A 158 -0.49 -33.48 17.38
N GLU A 159 -0.48 -34.78 17.10
CA GLU A 159 0.01 -35.33 15.83
C GLU A 159 -0.95 -34.98 14.67
N GLU A 160 -2.25 -35.11 14.90
CA GLU A 160 -3.32 -34.76 13.95
C GLU A 160 -3.39 -33.26 13.66
N LYS A 161 -3.09 -32.41 14.65
CA LYS A 161 -2.97 -30.95 14.48
C LYS A 161 -1.86 -30.59 13.50
N THR A 162 -0.73 -31.29 13.57
CA THR A 162 0.38 -31.07 12.63
C THR A 162 -0.02 -31.47 11.21
N VAL A 163 -0.76 -32.59 11.07
CA VAL A 163 -1.34 -33.03 9.80
C VAL A 163 -2.37 -32.02 9.27
N ALA A 164 -3.28 -31.53 10.12
CA ALA A 164 -4.28 -30.53 9.74
C ALA A 164 -3.62 -29.22 9.28
N GLN A 165 -2.61 -28.74 10.00
CA GLN A 165 -1.83 -27.57 9.61
C GLN A 165 -1.19 -27.76 8.23
N ARG A 166 -0.55 -28.91 7.99
CA ARG A 166 0.00 -29.26 6.67
C ARG A 166 -1.08 -29.27 5.59
N LEU A 167 -2.21 -29.94 5.84
CA LEU A 167 -3.30 -30.06 4.89
C LEU A 167 -3.81 -28.68 4.46
N PHE A 168 -4.08 -27.77 5.40
CA PHE A 168 -4.57 -26.45 5.03
C PHE A 168 -3.51 -25.59 4.31
N LEU A 169 -2.22 -25.74 4.64
CA LEU A 169 -1.15 -25.07 3.90
C LEU A 169 -1.08 -25.58 2.45
N GLU A 170 -1.17 -26.89 2.25
CA GLU A 170 -1.09 -27.56 0.95
C GLU A 170 -2.34 -27.33 0.08
N LEU A 171 -3.52 -27.25 0.69
CA LEU A 171 -4.79 -26.93 0.05
C LEU A 171 -4.95 -25.44 -0.28
N THR A 172 -3.92 -24.62 -0.02
CA THR A 172 -3.92 -23.18 -0.32
C THR A 172 -2.78 -22.81 -1.26
N GLN A 173 -3.01 -21.84 -2.14
CA GLN A 173 -1.99 -21.28 -3.03
C GLN A 173 -1.58 -19.89 -2.58
N VAL A 174 -0.29 -19.59 -2.68
CA VAL A 174 0.24 -18.21 -2.57
C VAL A 174 0.43 -17.68 -3.98
N GLY A 175 -0.46 -16.79 -4.43
CA GLY A 175 -0.40 -16.14 -5.75
C GLY A 175 -1.35 -14.94 -5.84
N ASN A 176 -1.14 -14.09 -6.86
CA ASN A 176 -2.00 -12.94 -7.20
C ASN A 176 -3.31 -13.37 -7.92
N THR A 177 -3.67 -14.65 -7.87
CA THR A 177 -4.90 -15.18 -8.49
C THR A 177 -6.11 -14.94 -7.61
N LEU A 178 -7.28 -14.78 -8.23
CA LEU A 178 -8.56 -14.58 -7.53
C LEU A 178 -9.04 -15.84 -6.79
N ASP A 179 -8.56 -17.04 -7.15
CA ASP A 179 -8.76 -18.30 -6.41
C ASP A 179 -7.46 -18.67 -5.66
N THR A 180 -7.61 -18.91 -4.36
CA THR A 180 -6.52 -19.22 -3.41
C THR A 180 -6.52 -20.67 -2.95
N ARG A 181 -7.41 -21.51 -3.50
CA ARG A 181 -7.54 -22.93 -3.17
C ARG A 181 -6.68 -23.82 -4.07
N ARG A 182 -6.31 -24.99 -3.56
CA ARG A 182 -5.61 -26.05 -4.31
C ARG A 182 -6.26 -27.38 -3.99
N ARG A 183 -6.68 -28.12 -5.01
CA ARG A 183 -7.13 -29.51 -4.86
C ARG A 183 -5.94 -30.45 -4.87
N LEU A 184 -6.00 -31.45 -4.00
CA LEU A 184 -4.95 -32.44 -3.86
C LEU A 184 -5.53 -33.84 -3.76
N TYR A 185 -4.75 -34.82 -4.21
CA TYR A 185 -5.06 -36.21 -3.93
C TYR A 185 -4.36 -36.64 -2.64
N LEU A 186 -5.07 -37.38 -1.79
CA LEU A 186 -4.61 -37.76 -0.46
C LEU A 186 -3.35 -38.66 -0.50
N ASP A 187 -3.21 -39.46 -1.56
CA ASP A 187 -2.06 -40.35 -1.79
C ASP A 187 -0.76 -39.57 -2.06
N ASN A 188 -0.85 -38.42 -2.71
CA ASN A 188 0.30 -37.54 -2.98
C ASN A 188 0.88 -36.91 -1.71
N LEU A 189 0.13 -36.89 -0.60
CA LEU A 189 0.57 -36.30 0.67
C LEU A 189 1.34 -37.29 1.56
N VAL A 190 1.38 -38.58 1.22
CA VAL A 190 2.04 -39.60 2.03
C VAL A 190 3.57 -39.40 2.00
N ASN A 191 4.19 -39.33 3.18
CA ASN A 191 5.65 -39.26 3.32
C ASN A 191 6.16 -39.93 4.59
N SER A 192 7.43 -39.70 4.96
CA SER A 192 8.04 -40.33 6.13
C SER A 192 7.49 -39.86 7.49
N HIS A 193 6.78 -38.72 7.52
CA HIS A 193 6.21 -38.11 8.71
C HIS A 193 4.72 -38.42 8.87
N HIS A 194 3.96 -38.46 7.78
CA HIS A 194 2.51 -38.71 7.79
C HIS A 194 2.17 -39.88 6.87
N ASN A 195 1.66 -40.97 7.45
CA ASN A 195 1.18 -42.13 6.71
C ASN A 195 -0.25 -41.92 6.20
N LEU A 196 -0.73 -42.79 5.32
CA LEU A 196 -2.07 -42.68 4.75
C LEU A 196 -3.17 -42.79 5.82
N GLU A 197 -2.96 -43.56 6.89
CA GLU A 197 -3.95 -43.79 7.95
C GLU A 197 -4.27 -42.52 8.74
N ILE A 198 -3.25 -41.76 9.17
CA ILE A 198 -3.46 -40.50 9.90
C ILE A 198 -4.01 -39.41 8.98
N LEU A 199 -3.56 -39.36 7.72
CA LEU A 199 -4.09 -38.45 6.70
C LEU A 199 -5.58 -38.72 6.45
N ASP A 200 -5.97 -39.99 6.38
CA ASP A 200 -7.36 -40.41 6.20
C ASP A 200 -8.23 -40.02 7.40
N ASN A 201 -7.78 -40.30 8.62
CA ASN A 201 -8.52 -39.96 9.84
C ASN A 201 -8.73 -38.44 9.99
N VAL A 202 -7.69 -37.65 9.75
CA VAL A 202 -7.77 -36.18 9.85
C VAL A 202 -8.67 -35.63 8.75
N THR A 203 -8.53 -36.09 7.51
CA THR A 203 -9.38 -35.60 6.42
C THR A 203 -10.85 -36.00 6.60
N GLN A 204 -11.15 -37.20 7.10
CA GLN A 204 -12.51 -37.59 7.48
C GLN A 204 -13.08 -36.68 8.57
N THR A 205 -12.29 -36.35 9.60
CA THR A 205 -12.71 -35.47 10.69
C THR A 205 -12.99 -34.05 10.17
N LEU A 206 -12.13 -33.52 9.31
CA LEU A 206 -12.30 -32.19 8.72
C LEU A 206 -13.47 -32.12 7.72
N ALA A 207 -13.77 -33.23 7.03
CA ALA A 207 -14.78 -33.32 5.98
C ALA A 207 -16.18 -33.76 6.46
N ASN A 208 -16.31 -34.23 7.70
CA ASN A 208 -17.59 -34.75 8.19
C ASN A 208 -18.70 -33.67 8.14
N GLU A 209 -19.96 -34.14 8.16
CA GLU A 209 -21.14 -33.28 7.98
C GLU A 209 -21.27 -32.18 9.05
N GLU A 210 -20.67 -32.37 10.22
CA GLU A 210 -20.67 -31.41 11.32
C GLU A 210 -19.57 -30.34 11.18
N ASN A 211 -18.40 -30.68 10.64
CA ASN A 211 -17.23 -29.80 10.62
C ASN A 211 -17.08 -29.04 9.31
N ARG A 212 -17.33 -29.71 8.17
CA ARG A 212 -17.37 -29.12 6.81
C ARG A 212 -16.25 -28.09 6.55
N LEU A 213 -15.01 -28.40 6.92
CA LEU A 213 -13.86 -27.53 6.68
C LEU A 213 -13.16 -27.86 5.35
N ILE A 214 -13.16 -29.14 4.97
CA ILE A 214 -12.68 -29.62 3.66
C ILE A 214 -13.76 -30.48 2.98
N THR A 215 -13.66 -30.65 1.67
CA THR A 215 -14.43 -31.62 0.90
C THR A 215 -13.59 -32.87 0.65
N ARG A 216 -14.24 -34.02 0.49
CA ARG A 216 -13.62 -35.30 0.18
C ARG A 216 -14.43 -36.00 -0.91
N THR A 217 -13.80 -36.23 -2.06
CA THR A 217 -14.43 -36.86 -3.22
C THR A 217 -13.68 -38.14 -3.57
N GLU A 218 -14.39 -39.27 -3.61
CA GLU A 218 -13.82 -40.56 -4.02
C GLU A 218 -14.00 -40.76 -5.53
N GLU A 219 -12.89 -40.81 -6.27
CA GLU A 219 -12.92 -41.19 -7.68
C GLU A 219 -12.87 -42.72 -7.81
N SER A 220 -13.94 -43.30 -8.36
CA SER A 220 -13.90 -44.68 -8.84
C SER A 220 -13.12 -44.73 -10.16
N PRO A 221 -12.18 -45.69 -10.34
CA PRO A 221 -11.48 -45.84 -11.61
C PRO A 221 -12.49 -46.06 -12.73
N ALA A 222 -12.56 -45.13 -13.69
CA ALA A 222 -13.32 -45.33 -14.90
C ALA A 222 -12.83 -46.61 -15.58
N GLU A 223 -13.73 -47.56 -15.82
CA GLU A 223 -13.46 -48.73 -16.65
C GLU A 223 -12.92 -48.25 -17.99
N THR A 224 -11.62 -48.44 -18.22
CA THR A 224 -10.99 -48.13 -19.49
C THR A 224 -11.58 -49.06 -20.54
N GLY A 225 -12.52 -48.51 -21.30
CA GLY A 225 -13.15 -49.16 -22.44
C GLY A 225 -12.09 -49.72 -23.38
N ARG A 226 -12.07 -51.05 -23.47
CA ARG A 226 -11.38 -51.79 -24.51
C ARG A 226 -11.78 -51.22 -25.88
N ARG A 227 -10.77 -50.86 -26.67
CA ARG A 227 -10.90 -50.71 -28.13
C ARG A 227 -11.58 -51.96 -28.69
N GLY A 228 -12.73 -51.75 -29.33
CA GLY A 228 -13.37 -52.77 -30.14
C GLY A 228 -12.61 -52.93 -31.46
N ASP A 229 -11.77 -53.96 -31.52
CA ASP A 229 -11.58 -54.72 -32.74
C ASP A 229 -12.39 -56.02 -32.58
N GLY A 230 -13.01 -56.47 -33.66
CA GLY A 230 -14.23 -57.28 -33.65
C GLY A 230 -14.18 -58.71 -33.08
N GLU A 231 -15.37 -59.31 -33.20
CA GLU A 231 -15.72 -60.73 -33.09
C GLU A 231 -16.33 -61.26 -31.78
N THR A 232 -17.67 -61.40 -31.86
CA THR A 232 -18.50 -62.52 -31.40
C THR A 232 -18.56 -62.89 -29.92
N GLY A 233 -19.79 -62.87 -29.38
CA GLY A 233 -20.26 -63.97 -28.54
C GLY A 233 -20.88 -63.61 -27.18
N ARG A 234 -22.22 -63.52 -27.18
CA ARG A 234 -23.14 -64.22 -26.26
C ARG A 234 -22.97 -64.02 -24.74
N TRP A 235 -23.98 -63.38 -24.15
CA TRP A 235 -24.30 -63.36 -22.72
C TRP A 235 -24.47 -64.77 -22.13
N GLY A 236 -23.99 -64.95 -20.89
CA GLY A 236 -24.26 -66.11 -20.05
C GLY A 236 -24.04 -65.78 -18.57
N ASP A 237 -25.16 -65.54 -17.89
CA ASP A 237 -25.55 -65.90 -16.51
C ASP A 237 -24.52 -65.99 -15.37
N GLY A 238 -24.86 -65.40 -14.23
CA GLY A 238 -24.48 -65.93 -12.92
C GLY A 238 -24.30 -64.91 -11.80
N GLU A 239 -25.35 -64.69 -11.02
CA GLU A 239 -25.29 -64.13 -9.67
C GLU A 239 -24.26 -64.87 -8.78
N MET A 240 -23.61 -64.14 -7.85
CA MET A 240 -23.94 -64.14 -6.41
C MET A 240 -22.70 -63.84 -5.53
N GLY A 241 -22.75 -62.70 -4.86
CA GLY A 241 -22.30 -62.49 -3.48
C GLY A 241 -20.80 -62.54 -3.15
N ARG A 242 -20.22 -61.38 -2.87
CA ARG A 242 -19.32 -61.25 -1.72
C ARG A 242 -19.65 -60.01 -0.90
N VAL A 243 -20.01 -60.28 0.35
CA VAL A 243 -20.21 -59.36 1.46
C VAL A 243 -18.99 -58.47 1.62
N GLU A 244 -19.18 -57.15 1.56
CA GLU A 244 -18.19 -56.16 1.95
C GLU A 244 -18.14 -56.02 3.48
N ILE A 245 -16.92 -56.07 4.02
CA ILE A 245 -16.61 -55.76 5.42
C ILE A 245 -16.23 -54.27 5.45
N PRO A 246 -16.85 -53.42 6.30
CA PRO A 246 -16.46 -52.01 6.39
C PRO A 246 -15.06 -51.89 6.97
N GLY A 247 -14.20 -51.08 6.36
CA GLY A 247 -12.90 -50.69 6.95
C GLY A 247 -11.63 -51.14 6.23
N LYS A 248 -11.68 -51.48 4.94
CA LYS A 248 -10.46 -51.55 4.11
C LYS A 248 -10.66 -50.84 2.78
N ILE A 249 -10.00 -49.70 2.64
CA ILE A 249 -9.81 -48.96 1.39
C ILE A 249 -9.33 -49.94 0.30
N SER A 250 -10.02 -49.96 -0.84
CA SER A 250 -9.52 -50.66 -2.02
C SER A 250 -8.25 -49.91 -2.50
N PRO A 251 -7.14 -50.58 -2.84
CA PRO A 251 -5.86 -49.91 -3.15
C PRO A 251 -5.85 -48.99 -4.39
N GLN A 252 -7.01 -48.70 -4.99
CA GLN A 252 -7.14 -48.03 -6.28
C GLN A 252 -8.14 -46.85 -6.29
N SER A 253 -8.80 -46.52 -5.18
CA SER A 253 -9.65 -45.32 -5.11
C SER A 253 -8.79 -44.07 -4.82
N LYS A 254 -8.78 -43.10 -5.73
CA LYS A 254 -8.13 -41.82 -5.52
C LYS A 254 -9.08 -40.90 -4.75
N ILE A 255 -8.62 -40.37 -3.61
CA ILE A 255 -9.40 -39.47 -2.78
C ILE A 255 -8.91 -38.06 -3.02
N GLN A 256 -9.76 -37.22 -3.61
CA GLN A 256 -9.50 -35.81 -3.81
C GLN A 256 -10.01 -35.00 -2.62
N ILE A 257 -9.24 -34.01 -2.19
CA ILE A 257 -9.57 -33.09 -1.10
C ILE A 257 -9.44 -31.62 -1.54
N ASP A 258 -10.31 -30.77 -1.02
CA ASP A 258 -10.35 -29.31 -1.27
C ASP A 258 -10.81 -28.55 -0.02
N VAL A 259 -10.48 -27.26 0.14
CA VAL A 259 -11.10 -26.41 1.17
C VAL A 259 -12.55 -26.13 0.78
N VAL A 260 -13.50 -26.26 1.72
CA VAL A 260 -14.93 -26.07 1.44
C VAL A 260 -15.23 -24.67 0.90
N HIS A 261 -14.55 -23.64 1.40
CA HIS A 261 -14.77 -22.28 0.95
C HIS A 261 -13.53 -21.40 1.16
N GLU A 262 -13.29 -20.44 0.26
CA GLU A 262 -12.22 -19.43 0.41
C GLU A 262 -12.35 -18.60 1.69
N ALA A 263 -13.56 -18.51 2.24
CA ALA A 263 -13.80 -17.74 3.44
C ALA A 263 -13.05 -18.32 4.66
N LEU A 264 -12.82 -19.63 4.68
CA LEU A 264 -11.96 -20.29 5.66
C LEU A 264 -10.53 -19.78 5.58
N ILE A 265 -10.03 -19.58 4.36
CA ILE A 265 -8.69 -19.03 4.09
C ILE A 265 -8.63 -17.55 4.50
N ARG A 266 -9.65 -16.77 4.14
CA ARG A 266 -9.70 -15.32 4.38
C ARG A 266 -9.90 -14.96 5.84
N HIS A 267 -10.66 -15.75 6.61
CA HIS A 267 -11.15 -15.35 7.93
C HIS A 267 -10.58 -16.15 9.09
N TRP A 268 -10.11 -17.38 8.88
CA TRP A 268 -9.45 -18.11 9.96
C TRP A 268 -8.05 -17.55 10.22
N LYS A 269 -7.91 -16.78 11.29
CA LYS A 269 -6.66 -16.10 11.64
C LYS A 269 -5.47 -17.04 11.75
N ARG A 270 -5.66 -18.22 12.36
CA ARG A 270 -4.61 -19.22 12.52
C ARG A 270 -4.07 -19.71 11.19
N LEU A 271 -4.93 -19.94 10.20
CA LEU A 271 -4.51 -20.35 8.86
C LEU A 271 -3.70 -19.24 8.17
N ARG A 272 -4.13 -17.98 8.28
CA ARG A 272 -3.34 -16.84 7.75
C ARG A 272 -1.98 -16.73 8.42
N ASP A 273 -1.92 -16.88 9.74
CA ASP A 273 -0.66 -16.85 10.49
C ASP A 273 0.28 -17.98 10.03
N TRP A 274 -0.24 -19.18 9.78
CA TRP A 274 0.54 -20.28 9.20
C TRP A 274 1.06 -19.95 7.80
N GLN A 275 0.22 -19.42 6.92
CA GLN A 275 0.60 -19.04 5.57
C GLN A 275 1.69 -17.96 5.56
N ASP A 276 1.57 -16.94 6.41
CA ASP A 276 2.55 -15.86 6.50
C ASP A 276 3.89 -16.34 7.06
N GLN A 277 3.86 -17.22 8.07
CA GLN A 277 5.08 -17.83 8.63
C GLN A 277 5.76 -18.76 7.62
N TYR A 278 4.98 -19.50 6.84
CA TYR A 278 5.50 -20.52 5.93
C TYR A 278 5.91 -19.98 4.56
N ARG A 279 5.47 -18.77 4.18
CA ARG A 279 5.70 -18.14 2.87
C ARG A 279 7.15 -18.21 2.38
N LYS A 280 8.13 -17.98 3.28
CA LYS A 280 9.56 -18.01 2.92
C LYS A 280 10.11 -19.42 2.75
N ALA A 281 9.60 -20.39 3.51
CA ALA A 281 10.03 -21.79 3.47
C ALA A 281 9.55 -22.48 2.19
N MET A 282 8.36 -22.12 1.70
CA MET A 282 7.75 -22.67 0.48
C MET A 282 8.64 -22.55 -0.78
N ILE A 283 9.42 -21.47 -0.90
CA ILE A 283 10.33 -21.29 -2.04
C ILE A 283 11.48 -22.31 -1.99
N VAL A 284 11.97 -22.60 -0.78
CA VAL A 284 13.06 -23.57 -0.57
C VAL A 284 12.57 -24.98 -0.81
N GLU A 285 11.38 -25.30 -0.31
CA GLU A 285 10.68 -26.56 -0.55
C GLU A 285 10.51 -26.85 -2.05
N ARG A 286 9.86 -25.93 -2.80
CA ARG A 286 9.62 -26.11 -4.24
C ARG A 286 10.91 -26.29 -5.05
N ASP A 287 11.99 -25.59 -4.68
CA ASP A 287 13.30 -25.72 -5.31
C ASP A 287 13.91 -27.12 -5.07
N ILE A 288 13.77 -27.65 -3.84
CA ILE A 288 14.21 -29.00 -3.49
C ILE A 288 13.39 -30.05 -4.25
N GLU A 289 12.07 -29.92 -4.25
CA GLU A 289 11.16 -30.86 -4.92
C GLU A 289 11.39 -30.88 -6.43
N THR A 290 11.54 -29.73 -7.07
CA THR A 290 11.83 -29.64 -8.51
C THR A 290 13.13 -30.38 -8.85
N GLN A 291 14.19 -30.16 -8.06
CA GLN A 291 15.48 -30.85 -8.25
C GLN A 291 15.35 -32.36 -7.96
N ALA A 292 14.54 -32.74 -6.98
CA ALA A 292 14.31 -34.14 -6.63
C ALA A 292 13.51 -34.89 -7.70
N GLN A 293 12.50 -34.25 -8.28
CA GLN A 293 11.70 -34.78 -9.39
C GLN A 293 12.56 -34.94 -10.65
N GLN A 294 13.41 -33.96 -10.96
CA GLN A 294 14.39 -34.10 -12.04
C GLN A 294 15.37 -35.26 -11.78
N TRP A 295 15.90 -35.36 -10.55
CA TRP A 295 16.77 -36.46 -10.15
C TRP A 295 16.08 -37.83 -10.25
N GLN A 296 14.77 -37.91 -9.95
CA GLN A 296 13.99 -39.13 -10.14
C GLN A 296 13.78 -39.44 -11.62
N ALA A 297 13.46 -38.45 -12.45
CA ALA A 297 13.29 -38.62 -13.90
C ALA A 297 14.58 -39.12 -14.58
N GLU A 298 15.74 -38.70 -14.08
CA GLU A 298 17.07 -39.16 -14.54
C GLU A 298 17.46 -40.55 -14.01
N GLY A 299 16.59 -41.24 -13.26
CA GLY A 299 16.82 -42.59 -12.75
C GLY A 299 17.57 -42.64 -11.41
N LYS A 300 17.47 -41.58 -10.60
CA LYS A 300 18.11 -41.44 -9.27
C LYS A 300 19.64 -41.65 -9.29
N PRO A 301 20.39 -40.96 -10.16
CA PRO A 301 21.84 -41.12 -10.27
C PRO A 301 22.54 -40.73 -8.96
N LYS A 302 23.62 -41.47 -8.61
CA LYS A 302 24.34 -41.31 -7.33
C LYS A 302 25.68 -40.58 -7.49
N ASP A 303 25.95 -40.02 -8.66
CA ASP A 303 27.16 -39.24 -8.88
C ASP A 303 27.07 -37.89 -8.18
N VAL A 304 28.22 -37.22 -8.09
CA VAL A 304 28.33 -35.99 -7.29
C VAL A 304 27.59 -34.84 -7.97
N GLY A 305 27.59 -34.76 -9.30
CA GLY A 305 26.99 -33.64 -10.05
C GLY A 305 25.47 -33.58 -9.92
N SER A 306 24.83 -34.75 -9.85
CA SER A 306 23.36 -34.87 -9.78
C SER A 306 22.78 -34.83 -8.36
N LEU A 307 23.58 -34.58 -7.31
CA LEU A 307 23.13 -34.54 -5.91
C LEU A 307 23.37 -33.16 -5.27
N LEU A 308 22.62 -32.83 -4.21
CA LEU A 308 22.80 -31.58 -3.45
C LEU A 308 24.19 -31.56 -2.79
N GLN A 309 24.88 -30.42 -2.90
CA GLN A 309 26.23 -30.24 -2.35
C GLN A 309 26.41 -28.89 -1.66
N GLY A 310 27.33 -28.84 -0.69
CA GLY A 310 27.79 -27.59 -0.08
C GLY A 310 26.65 -26.75 0.47
N ALA A 311 26.54 -25.50 0.02
CA ALA A 311 25.50 -24.57 0.45
C ALA A 311 24.08 -25.03 0.11
N LYS A 312 23.87 -25.70 -1.04
CA LYS A 312 22.55 -26.23 -1.42
C LYS A 312 22.10 -27.34 -0.47
N LEU A 313 23.03 -28.23 -0.11
CA LEU A 313 22.75 -29.27 0.89
C LEU A 313 22.48 -28.65 2.25
N ALA A 314 23.32 -27.71 2.71
CA ALA A 314 23.13 -27.04 4.00
C ALA A 314 21.77 -26.31 4.09
N LYS A 315 21.32 -25.67 3.02
CA LYS A 315 20.00 -25.03 2.93
C LYS A 315 18.86 -26.04 3.06
N ALA A 316 18.98 -27.21 2.42
CA ALA A 316 18.00 -28.30 2.57
C ALA A 316 18.03 -28.92 3.97
N GLU A 317 19.19 -28.96 4.63
CA GLU A 317 19.31 -29.42 6.02
C GLU A 317 18.68 -28.44 7.01
N ASP A 318 18.93 -27.15 6.86
CA ASP A 318 18.33 -26.08 7.69
C ASP A 318 16.80 -26.05 7.56
N TYR A 319 16.28 -26.23 6.33
CA TYR A 319 14.86 -26.38 6.10
C TYR A 319 14.28 -27.59 6.86
N LEU A 320 14.95 -28.75 6.81
CA LEU A 320 14.51 -29.93 7.56
C LEU A 320 14.57 -29.73 9.07
N ASP A 321 15.55 -28.99 9.57
CA ASP A 321 15.68 -28.71 11.00
C ASP A 321 14.57 -27.77 11.50
N GLN A 322 14.17 -26.79 10.69
CA GLN A 322 13.15 -25.80 11.05
C GLN A 322 11.72 -26.29 10.77
N HIS A 323 11.50 -27.01 9.67
CA HIS A 323 10.16 -27.35 9.16
C HIS A 323 9.94 -28.85 8.93
N GLY A 324 10.95 -29.70 9.10
CA GLY A 324 10.84 -31.13 8.78
C GLY A 324 9.70 -31.85 9.50
N LYS A 325 9.38 -31.44 10.73
CA LYS A 325 8.25 -32.00 11.50
C LYS A 325 6.87 -31.74 10.86
N LEU A 326 6.73 -30.66 10.08
CA LEU A 326 5.50 -30.36 9.37
C LEU A 326 5.29 -31.33 8.19
N GLY A 327 6.37 -32.00 7.76
CA GLY A 327 6.33 -33.03 6.73
C GLY A 327 5.89 -32.49 5.37
N MET A 328 6.33 -31.31 4.96
CA MET A 328 5.88 -30.67 3.71
C MET A 328 6.52 -31.28 2.46
N LEU A 329 7.79 -31.71 2.54
CA LEU A 329 8.47 -32.34 1.40
C LEU A 329 7.83 -33.67 1.01
N ASP A 330 7.70 -33.88 -0.31
CA ASP A 330 7.34 -35.17 -0.87
C ASP A 330 8.39 -36.26 -0.54
N GLY A 331 7.99 -37.53 -0.67
CA GLY A 331 8.88 -38.66 -0.39
C GLY A 331 10.12 -38.74 -1.29
N VAL A 332 10.09 -38.10 -2.47
CA VAL A 332 11.18 -38.09 -3.45
C VAL A 332 12.27 -37.12 -3.02
N ALA A 333 11.88 -35.94 -2.54
CA ALA A 333 12.74 -34.89 -2.01
C ALA A 333 13.47 -35.34 -0.75
N GLU A 334 12.78 -36.03 0.16
CA GLU A 334 13.42 -36.60 1.35
C GLU A 334 14.49 -37.64 0.98
N ASP A 335 14.16 -38.54 0.05
CA ASP A 335 15.10 -39.52 -0.51
C ASP A 335 16.32 -38.83 -1.15
N TYR A 336 16.08 -37.78 -1.93
CA TYR A 336 17.11 -37.01 -2.61
C TYR A 336 18.08 -36.34 -1.62
N ILE A 337 17.55 -35.70 -0.57
CA ILE A 337 18.37 -35.10 0.50
C ILE A 337 19.14 -36.20 1.24
N LYS A 338 18.51 -37.33 1.55
CA LYS A 338 19.13 -38.45 2.27
C LYS A 338 20.30 -39.04 1.50
N VAL A 339 20.15 -39.27 0.20
CA VAL A 339 21.22 -39.75 -0.68
C VAL A 339 22.35 -38.72 -0.78
N SER A 340 22.00 -37.43 -0.92
CA SER A 340 22.96 -36.32 -0.95
C SER A 340 23.79 -36.23 0.34
N ARG A 341 23.14 -36.31 1.51
CA ARG A 341 23.78 -36.37 2.84
C ARG A 341 24.75 -37.55 2.95
N GLN A 342 24.34 -38.72 2.48
CA GLN A 342 25.16 -39.93 2.56
C GLN A 342 26.39 -39.83 1.66
N GLN A 343 26.25 -39.25 0.46
CA GLN A 343 27.35 -39.05 -0.47
C GLN A 343 28.35 -38.01 0.06
N GLU A 344 27.88 -36.91 0.65
CA GLU A 344 28.74 -35.89 1.26
C GLU A 344 29.51 -36.45 2.46
N LYS A 345 28.87 -37.27 3.30
CA LYS A 345 29.55 -38.01 4.39
C LYS A 345 30.62 -38.96 3.85
N ASN A 346 30.34 -39.69 2.78
CA ASN A 346 31.29 -40.57 2.12
C ASN A 346 32.47 -39.80 1.52
N ARG A 347 32.23 -38.63 0.92
CA ARG A 347 33.27 -37.73 0.40
C ARG A 347 34.18 -37.24 1.51
N ARG A 348 33.61 -36.76 2.62
CA ARG A 348 34.38 -36.33 3.81
C ARG A 348 35.21 -37.48 4.40
N ARG A 349 34.69 -38.71 4.40
CA ARG A 349 35.45 -39.91 4.83
C ARG A 349 36.60 -40.24 3.88
N LYS A 350 36.40 -40.17 2.55
CA LYS A 350 37.47 -40.37 1.56
C LYS A 350 38.55 -39.28 1.64
N GLN A 351 38.15 -38.02 1.86
CA GLN A 351 39.08 -36.90 2.08
C GLN A 351 39.92 -37.10 3.34
N LYS A 352 39.35 -37.67 4.42
CA LYS A 352 40.12 -38.05 5.63
C LYS A 352 41.11 -39.21 5.38
N LEU A 353 40.82 -40.14 4.46
CA LEU A 353 41.73 -41.25 4.09
C LEU A 353 42.90 -40.82 3.19
N THR A 354 42.73 -39.78 2.37
CA THR A 354 43.84 -39.16 1.60
C THR A 354 44.75 -38.26 2.46
N ILE A 355 44.36 -37.95 3.70
CA ILE A 355 45.11 -37.13 4.68
C ILE A 355 45.77 -38.04 5.75
N GLY A 356 45.99 -39.32 5.45
CA GLY A 356 46.75 -40.24 6.31
C GLY A 356 48.28 -40.20 6.13
N GLY A 357 48.78 -39.33 5.25
CA GLY A 357 50.18 -39.35 4.79
C GLY A 357 51.19 -38.55 5.60
N VAL A 358 50.91 -37.30 6.00
CA VAL A 358 51.92 -36.47 6.69
C VAL A 358 51.24 -35.39 7.53
N MET A 359 51.29 -35.49 8.86
CA MET A 359 51.30 -34.32 9.75
C MET A 359 51.73 -34.67 11.18
N GLY A 360 52.80 -34.02 11.63
CA GLY A 360 53.17 -33.86 13.05
C GLY A 360 52.93 -32.42 13.52
N VAL A 361 51.66 -32.04 13.64
CA VAL A 361 51.07 -31.12 14.65
C VAL A 361 51.26 -29.59 14.59
N VAL A 362 52.24 -28.93 13.97
CA VAL A 362 52.41 -27.47 14.21
C VAL A 362 51.71 -26.52 13.20
N SER A 363 51.24 -26.99 12.04
CA SER A 363 50.64 -26.11 11.00
C SER A 363 49.12 -25.90 11.12
N LEU A 364 48.43 -26.70 11.92
CA LEU A 364 46.96 -26.76 11.91
C LEU A 364 46.32 -25.57 12.63
N ALA A 365 46.92 -25.05 13.70
CA ALA A 365 46.33 -23.95 14.47
C ALA A 365 46.28 -22.63 13.67
N ALA A 366 47.32 -22.34 12.86
CA ALA A 366 47.35 -21.14 12.02
C ALA A 366 46.36 -21.25 10.85
N LEU A 367 46.28 -22.41 10.18
CA LEU A 367 45.29 -22.64 9.12
C LEU A 367 43.86 -22.63 9.63
N VAL A 368 43.63 -23.15 10.84
CA VAL A 368 42.33 -23.10 11.52
C VAL A 368 41.96 -21.67 11.91
N ALA A 369 42.90 -20.87 12.43
CA ALA A 369 42.66 -19.46 12.73
C ALA A 369 42.39 -18.63 11.46
N THR A 370 43.13 -18.86 10.37
CA THR A 370 42.88 -18.21 9.08
C THR A 370 41.55 -18.67 8.47
N PHE A 371 41.20 -19.96 8.58
CA PHE A 371 39.92 -20.50 8.11
C PHE A 371 38.75 -19.91 8.90
N PHE A 372 38.82 -19.86 10.23
CA PHE A 372 37.81 -19.22 11.05
C PHE A 372 37.74 -17.70 10.81
N ALA A 373 38.86 -17.02 10.57
CA ALA A 373 38.86 -15.61 10.19
C ALA A 373 38.20 -15.38 8.82
N LEU A 374 38.47 -16.26 7.83
CA LEU A 374 37.82 -16.20 6.52
C LEU A 374 36.32 -16.48 6.62
N GLU A 375 35.93 -17.43 7.47
CA GLU A 375 34.53 -17.80 7.70
C GLU A 375 33.78 -16.70 8.46
N LEU A 376 34.40 -16.09 9.48
CA LEU A 376 33.86 -14.92 10.18
C LEU A 376 33.72 -13.72 9.23
N GLN A 377 34.71 -13.48 8.36
CA GLN A 377 34.63 -12.42 7.36
C GLN A 377 33.54 -12.69 6.33
N ARG A 378 33.34 -13.96 5.94
CA ARG A 378 32.27 -14.38 5.03
C ARG A 378 30.89 -14.18 5.67
N GLN A 379 30.72 -14.59 6.93
CA GLN A 379 29.49 -14.37 7.69
C GLN A 379 29.18 -12.88 7.86
N ALA A 380 30.18 -12.04 8.14
CA ALA A 380 30.01 -10.59 8.22
C ALA A 380 29.63 -9.98 6.87
N THR A 381 30.22 -10.48 5.78
CA THR A 381 29.90 -10.04 4.40
C THR A 381 28.48 -10.43 4.02
N GLU A 382 28.05 -11.64 4.36
CA GLU A 382 26.70 -12.13 4.13
C GLU A 382 25.66 -11.35 4.94
N ALA A 383 25.91 -11.10 6.23
CA ALA A 383 25.04 -10.28 7.08
C ALA A 383 24.84 -8.87 6.51
N ARG A 384 25.93 -8.23 6.06
CA ARG A 384 25.88 -6.91 5.41
C ARG A 384 25.08 -6.92 4.11
N LEU A 385 25.24 -7.94 3.28
CA LEU A 385 24.48 -8.06 2.02
C LEU A 385 23.00 -8.32 2.28
N ARG A 386 22.65 -9.10 3.31
CA ARG A 386 21.26 -9.30 3.76
C ARG A 386 20.64 -8.02 4.29
N GLU A 387 21.41 -7.22 5.04
CA GLU A 387 20.98 -5.90 5.50
C GLU A 387 20.75 -4.94 4.31
N GLU A 388 21.68 -4.88 3.34
CA GLU A 388 21.51 -4.09 2.11
C GLU A 388 20.25 -4.53 1.33
N ALA A 389 20.00 -5.84 1.21
CA ALA A 389 18.82 -6.38 0.54
C ALA A 389 17.51 -6.07 1.27
N ALA A 390 17.48 -6.20 2.60
CA ALA A 390 16.33 -5.82 3.42
C ALA A 390 16.02 -4.32 3.28
N ASN A 391 17.06 -3.48 3.26
CA ASN A 391 16.91 -2.03 3.02
C ASN A 391 16.42 -1.69 1.61
N ILE A 392 16.71 -2.52 0.61
CA ILE A 392 16.15 -2.37 -0.75
C ILE A 392 14.66 -2.73 -0.73
N GLN A 393 14.26 -3.81 -0.05
CA GLN A 393 12.84 -4.20 0.07
C GLN A 393 12.01 -3.17 0.83
N ILE A 394 12.55 -2.61 1.93
CA ILE A 394 11.92 -1.51 2.67
C ILE A 394 11.77 -0.27 1.79
N ARG A 395 12.73 0.03 0.91
CA ARG A 395 12.58 1.14 -0.03
C ARG A 395 11.57 0.83 -1.13
N LEU A 396 11.54 -0.40 -1.65
CA LEU A 396 10.56 -0.84 -2.64
C LEU A 396 9.11 -0.81 -2.11
N SER A 397 8.89 -0.80 -0.79
CA SER A 397 7.55 -0.61 -0.22
C SER A 397 7.13 0.87 -0.11
N VAL A 398 8.07 1.81 -0.22
CA VAL A 398 7.82 3.26 -0.06
C VAL A 398 7.97 4.03 -1.38
N ASP A 399 8.98 3.73 -2.20
CA ASP A 399 9.18 4.32 -3.53
C ASP A 399 9.81 3.32 -4.52
N THR A 400 9.09 3.04 -5.61
CA THR A 400 9.48 2.11 -6.68
C THR A 400 10.28 2.84 -7.76
N SER A 401 11.47 3.30 -7.39
CA SER A 401 12.40 3.94 -8.34
C SER A 401 13.26 2.91 -9.08
N VAL A 402 13.68 3.23 -10.30
CA VAL A 402 14.66 2.45 -11.08
C VAL A 402 15.97 2.26 -10.29
N ILE A 403 16.27 3.17 -9.37
CA ILE A 403 17.44 3.12 -8.48
C ILE A 403 17.38 1.89 -7.55
N SER A 404 16.19 1.52 -7.05
CA SER A 404 16.02 0.35 -6.18
C SER A 404 16.30 -0.96 -6.94
N LEU A 405 15.90 -1.06 -8.21
CA LEU A 405 16.25 -2.20 -9.07
C LEU A 405 17.74 -2.24 -9.41
N ILE A 406 18.34 -1.09 -9.74
CA ILE A 406 19.78 -1.00 -9.99
C ILE A 406 20.56 -1.44 -8.73
N GLN A 407 20.12 -1.02 -7.55
CA GLN A 407 20.73 -1.44 -6.29
C GLN A 407 20.53 -2.93 -6.04
N ALA A 408 19.35 -3.50 -6.31
CA ALA A 408 19.13 -4.94 -6.21
C ALA A 408 20.06 -5.74 -7.15
N ILE A 409 20.24 -5.28 -8.38
CA ILE A 409 21.17 -5.86 -9.36
C ILE A 409 22.62 -5.74 -8.87
N GLN A 410 23.01 -4.57 -8.35
CA GLN A 410 24.36 -4.34 -7.82
C GLN A 410 24.65 -5.19 -6.58
N THR A 411 23.71 -5.29 -5.63
CA THR A 411 23.84 -6.11 -4.43
C THR A 411 23.90 -7.60 -4.80
N THR A 412 23.14 -8.02 -5.82
CA THR A 412 23.23 -9.38 -6.38
C THR A 412 24.59 -9.64 -7.02
N GLY A 413 25.12 -8.70 -7.81
CA GLY A 413 26.45 -8.78 -8.40
C GLY A 413 27.58 -8.83 -7.37
N LYS A 414 27.50 -8.01 -6.31
CA LYS A 414 28.42 -8.05 -5.16
C LYS A 414 28.34 -9.40 -4.44
N SER A 415 27.13 -9.93 -4.20
CA SER A 415 26.94 -11.25 -3.58
C SER A 415 27.60 -12.36 -4.41
N GLN A 416 27.36 -12.36 -5.72
CA GLN A 416 27.96 -13.35 -6.62
C GLN A 416 29.49 -13.25 -6.63
N THR A 417 30.05 -12.04 -6.60
CA THR A 417 31.51 -11.83 -6.66
C THR A 417 32.21 -12.13 -5.32
N SER A 418 31.58 -11.78 -4.19
CA SER A 418 32.17 -11.93 -2.85
C SER A 418 31.87 -13.26 -2.18
N LEU A 419 30.72 -13.88 -2.45
CA LEU A 419 30.26 -15.11 -1.80
C LEU A 419 30.12 -16.31 -2.76
N GLY A 420 30.12 -16.08 -4.09
CA GLY A 420 29.85 -17.11 -5.10
C GLY A 420 28.44 -17.70 -5.05
N THR A 421 27.57 -17.12 -4.22
CA THR A 421 26.21 -17.55 -3.92
C THR A 421 25.34 -16.32 -3.65
N ILE A 422 24.02 -16.46 -3.81
CA ILE A 422 23.05 -15.38 -3.61
C ILE A 422 22.11 -15.79 -2.48
N PRO A 423 22.19 -15.15 -1.29
CA PRO A 423 21.26 -15.38 -0.19
C PRO A 423 19.80 -15.09 -0.58
N SER A 424 18.86 -15.76 0.08
CA SER A 424 17.41 -15.66 -0.20
C SER A 424 16.90 -14.22 -0.17
N GLU A 425 17.38 -13.41 0.76
CA GLU A 425 16.98 -12.03 0.97
C GLU A 425 17.44 -11.13 -0.18
N VAL A 426 18.67 -11.37 -0.67
CA VAL A 426 19.23 -10.69 -1.84
C VAL A 426 18.44 -11.07 -3.09
N TYR A 427 18.15 -12.36 -3.27
CA TYR A 427 17.33 -12.85 -4.38
C TYR A 427 15.91 -12.26 -4.34
N SER A 428 15.23 -12.31 -3.18
CA SER A 428 13.89 -11.76 -3.02
C SER A 428 13.86 -10.26 -3.29
N SER A 429 14.89 -9.52 -2.87
CA SER A 429 14.97 -8.09 -3.17
C SER A 429 15.07 -7.79 -4.66
N LEU A 430 15.72 -8.66 -5.44
CA LEU A 430 15.81 -8.56 -6.90
C LEU A 430 14.51 -8.98 -7.57
N TYR A 431 13.91 -10.08 -7.13
CA TYR A 431 12.63 -10.57 -7.63
C TYR A 431 11.53 -9.53 -7.41
N ASP A 432 11.38 -9.03 -6.18
CA ASP A 432 10.40 -7.99 -5.83
C ASP A 432 10.63 -6.71 -6.64
N ALA A 433 11.89 -6.36 -6.91
CA ALA A 433 12.22 -5.18 -7.73
C ALA A 433 11.82 -5.37 -9.20
N VAL A 434 11.93 -6.58 -9.75
CA VAL A 434 11.55 -6.90 -11.14
C VAL A 434 10.04 -7.04 -11.29
N ASP A 435 9.40 -7.74 -10.35
CA ASP A 435 7.96 -7.98 -10.32
C ASP A 435 7.17 -6.68 -10.17
N LYS A 436 7.52 -5.85 -9.17
CA LYS A 436 6.92 -4.51 -9.00
C LYS A 436 7.15 -3.59 -10.19
N MET A 437 8.23 -3.80 -10.95
CA MET A 437 8.49 -3.05 -12.17
C MET A 437 7.58 -3.55 -13.32
N TRP A 438 7.22 -4.82 -13.36
CA TRP A 438 6.26 -5.39 -14.32
C TRP A 438 4.82 -4.91 -14.04
N ASP A 439 4.41 -4.87 -12.76
CA ASP A 439 3.11 -4.34 -12.34
C ASP A 439 2.94 -2.85 -12.68
N ARG A 440 4.00 -2.03 -12.49
CA ARG A 440 4.01 -0.63 -12.95
C ARG A 440 3.95 -0.47 -14.47
N ASN A 441 4.33 -1.49 -15.24
CA ASN A 441 4.28 -1.47 -16.71
C ASN A 441 2.92 -1.92 -17.27
N THR A 442 1.96 -2.29 -16.42
CA THR A 442 0.59 -2.61 -16.84
C THR A 442 -0.27 -1.35 -16.87
N LEU A 443 -0.73 -0.97 -18.07
CA LEU A 443 -1.51 0.25 -18.32
C LEU A 443 -3.01 0.00 -18.16
N THR A 444 -3.56 0.25 -16.97
CA THR A 444 -4.98 0.01 -16.65
C THR A 444 -5.82 1.28 -16.79
N GLY A 445 -6.98 1.19 -17.47
CA GLY A 445 -7.92 2.33 -17.55
C GLY A 445 -8.89 2.37 -18.74
N HIS A 446 -8.74 1.50 -19.74
CA HIS A 446 -9.80 1.28 -20.74
C HIS A 446 -10.95 0.47 -20.13
N GLN A 447 -12.17 0.78 -20.53
CA GLN A 447 -13.39 0.13 -20.03
C GLN A 447 -13.83 -1.05 -20.90
N GLU A 448 -13.27 -1.15 -22.11
CA GLU A 448 -13.48 -2.27 -23.03
C GLU A 448 -12.17 -2.71 -23.67
N ALA A 449 -12.23 -3.73 -24.53
CA ALA A 449 -11.08 -4.35 -25.18
C ALA A 449 -10.19 -3.31 -25.88
N VAL A 450 -8.89 -3.36 -25.59
CA VAL A 450 -7.88 -2.59 -26.31
C VAL A 450 -7.60 -3.28 -27.64
N ILE A 451 -7.81 -2.57 -28.74
CA ILE A 451 -7.80 -3.13 -30.10
C ILE A 451 -6.73 -2.50 -30.99
N ALA A 452 -6.18 -1.35 -30.60
CA ALA A 452 -5.07 -0.70 -31.31
C ALA A 452 -4.00 -0.23 -30.31
N VAL A 453 -2.73 -0.36 -30.69
CA VAL A 453 -1.59 0.14 -29.91
C VAL A 453 -0.52 0.73 -30.82
N ALA A 454 0.12 1.81 -30.36
CA ALA A 454 1.26 2.42 -31.04
C ALA A 454 2.27 2.97 -30.03
N PHE A 455 3.55 2.90 -30.37
CA PHE A 455 4.62 3.57 -29.64
C PHE A 455 4.95 4.90 -30.29
N SER A 456 5.27 5.92 -29.48
CA SER A 456 5.98 7.09 -29.99
C SER A 456 7.38 6.70 -30.45
N ARG A 457 7.94 7.46 -31.37
CA ARG A 457 9.23 7.19 -31.98
C ARG A 457 10.39 7.36 -30.99
N ASP A 458 10.25 8.28 -30.03
CA ASP A 458 11.15 8.40 -28.88
C ASP A 458 11.00 7.27 -27.85
N GLY A 459 9.97 6.44 -28.00
CA GLY A 459 9.64 5.31 -27.14
C GLY A 459 9.27 5.71 -25.71
N GLN A 460 8.95 6.98 -25.44
CA GLN A 460 8.58 7.48 -24.11
C GLN A 460 7.09 7.34 -23.82
N THR A 461 6.26 7.29 -24.86
CA THR A 461 4.80 7.20 -24.71
C THR A 461 4.20 6.06 -25.51
N VAL A 462 3.06 5.58 -25.02
CA VAL A 462 2.25 4.53 -25.65
C VAL A 462 0.87 5.09 -25.90
N LEU A 463 0.33 4.91 -27.09
CA LEU A 463 -1.05 5.23 -27.45
C LEU A 463 -1.84 3.93 -27.59
N SER A 464 -3.01 3.87 -27.00
CA SER A 464 -3.96 2.76 -27.15
C SER A 464 -5.32 3.25 -27.65
N GLY A 465 -5.97 2.47 -28.49
CA GLY A 465 -7.36 2.63 -28.92
C GLY A 465 -8.20 1.44 -28.48
N SER A 466 -9.44 1.68 -28.07
CA SER A 466 -10.32 0.66 -27.49
C SER A 466 -11.72 0.68 -28.10
N ASN A 467 -12.45 -0.41 -27.87
CA ASN A 467 -13.89 -0.50 -28.10
C ASN A 467 -14.71 0.44 -27.20
N ASP A 468 -14.12 1.00 -26.15
CA ASP A 468 -14.79 2.00 -25.30
C ASP A 468 -14.92 3.39 -25.98
N ASN A 469 -14.69 3.46 -27.29
CA ASN A 469 -14.72 4.65 -28.14
C ASN A 469 -13.65 5.70 -27.79
N THR A 470 -12.66 5.35 -26.98
CA THR A 470 -11.59 6.26 -26.56
C THR A 470 -10.22 5.84 -27.08
N LEU A 471 -9.34 6.84 -27.16
CA LEU A 471 -7.91 6.60 -27.15
C LEU A 471 -7.33 7.02 -25.81
N LYS A 472 -6.26 6.36 -25.39
CA LYS A 472 -5.50 6.74 -24.19
C LYS A 472 -4.03 6.84 -24.52
N LEU A 473 -3.40 7.94 -24.09
CA LEU A 473 -1.95 8.13 -24.16
C LEU A 473 -1.39 7.91 -22.76
N TRP A 474 -0.31 7.15 -22.70
CA TRP A 474 0.32 6.68 -21.48
C TRP A 474 1.78 7.07 -21.48
N ASP A 475 2.29 7.49 -20.33
CA ASP A 475 3.72 7.56 -20.11
C ASP A 475 4.25 6.15 -19.87
N ARG A 476 5.19 5.71 -20.69
CA ARG A 476 5.72 4.35 -20.62
C ARG A 476 6.52 4.12 -19.35
N SER A 477 7.23 5.14 -18.85
CA SER A 477 8.16 5.01 -17.74
C SER A 477 7.47 4.91 -16.38
N SER A 478 6.33 5.57 -16.24
CA SER A 478 5.55 5.67 -15.01
C SER A 478 4.25 4.86 -15.05
N GLY A 479 3.84 4.38 -16.22
CA GLY A 479 2.56 3.70 -16.43
C GLY A 479 1.35 4.64 -16.34
N LYS A 480 1.57 5.94 -16.16
CA LYS A 480 0.51 6.91 -15.90
C LYS A 480 -0.26 7.20 -17.18
N LEU A 481 -1.59 7.09 -17.10
CA LEU A 481 -2.50 7.67 -18.08
C LEU A 481 -2.32 9.19 -18.08
N LEU A 482 -1.69 9.77 -19.10
CA LEU A 482 -1.58 11.24 -19.16
C LEU A 482 -2.72 11.87 -19.99
N HIS A 483 -3.41 11.13 -20.87
CA HIS A 483 -4.62 11.66 -21.52
C HIS A 483 -5.60 10.59 -22.00
N THR A 484 -6.89 10.91 -21.96
CA THR A 484 -7.95 10.14 -22.63
C THR A 484 -8.57 11.03 -23.72
N PHE A 485 -8.41 10.64 -24.97
CA PHE A 485 -9.04 11.30 -26.11
C PHE A 485 -10.44 10.71 -26.28
N THR A 486 -11.43 11.59 -26.23
CA THR A 486 -12.83 11.26 -26.48
C THR A 486 -13.29 11.95 -27.76
N GLY A 487 -14.31 11.38 -28.41
CA GLY A 487 -14.93 12.00 -29.56
C GLY A 487 -15.27 11.02 -30.68
N HIS A 488 -14.60 9.89 -30.78
CA HIS A 488 -15.09 8.81 -31.64
C HIS A 488 -16.44 8.32 -31.14
N GLN A 489 -17.32 7.97 -32.07
CA GLN A 489 -18.66 7.47 -31.76
C GLN A 489 -18.75 5.94 -31.81
N ASP A 490 -17.64 5.29 -32.16
CA ASP A 490 -17.53 3.85 -32.32
C ASP A 490 -16.08 3.38 -32.08
N ALA A 491 -15.86 2.06 -32.06
CA ALA A 491 -14.60 1.42 -31.71
C ALA A 491 -13.40 1.94 -32.52
N VAL A 492 -12.24 2.11 -31.86
CA VAL A 492 -11.03 2.68 -32.46
C VAL A 492 -10.04 1.59 -32.86
N PHE A 493 -10.06 1.20 -34.14
CA PHE A 493 -9.25 0.09 -34.68
C PHE A 493 -7.85 0.46 -35.13
N ALA A 494 -7.55 1.75 -35.27
CA ALA A 494 -6.23 2.20 -35.69
C ALA A 494 -5.76 3.38 -34.85
N ALA A 495 -4.47 3.34 -34.48
CA ALA A 495 -3.80 4.39 -33.75
C ALA A 495 -2.35 4.51 -34.27
N ALA A 496 -1.87 5.73 -34.52
CA ALA A 496 -0.51 5.96 -35.01
C ALA A 496 0.02 7.32 -34.54
N PHE A 497 1.34 7.40 -34.33
CA PHE A 497 2.05 8.66 -34.14
C PHE A 497 2.51 9.23 -35.49
N SER A 498 2.53 10.56 -35.59
CA SER A 498 3.26 11.25 -36.64
C SER A 498 4.76 11.08 -36.46
N LEU A 499 5.52 11.30 -37.55
CA LEU A 499 6.99 11.13 -37.56
C LEU A 499 7.74 12.01 -36.56
N ASP A 500 7.13 13.10 -36.12
CA ASP A 500 7.64 14.05 -35.14
C ASP A 500 7.07 13.85 -33.72
N ASP A 501 6.27 12.79 -33.49
CA ASP A 501 5.59 12.44 -32.23
C ASP A 501 4.63 13.51 -31.69
N LYS A 502 4.32 14.56 -32.46
CA LYS A 502 3.47 15.68 -32.01
C LYS A 502 1.99 15.48 -32.28
N THR A 503 1.66 14.55 -33.18
CA THR A 503 0.29 14.30 -33.62
C THR A 503 0.00 12.82 -33.51
N VAL A 504 -1.15 12.48 -32.95
CA VAL A 504 -1.67 11.12 -33.02
C VAL A 504 -2.84 11.08 -34.00
N LEU A 505 -2.87 10.06 -34.85
CA LEU A 505 -3.94 9.79 -35.80
C LEU A 505 -4.69 8.54 -35.35
N SER A 506 -6.01 8.62 -35.42
CA SER A 506 -6.89 7.53 -35.03
C SER A 506 -7.94 7.27 -36.08
N GLY A 507 -8.24 6.00 -36.30
CA GLY A 507 -9.27 5.53 -37.23
C GLY A 507 -10.28 4.66 -36.48
N SER A 508 -11.56 4.97 -36.68
CA SER A 508 -12.69 4.35 -35.99
C SER A 508 -13.71 3.82 -36.99
N GLU A 509 -14.52 2.87 -36.53
CA GLU A 509 -15.71 2.38 -37.24
C GLU A 509 -16.77 3.46 -37.47
N ASP A 510 -16.67 4.61 -36.78
CA ASP A 510 -17.49 5.80 -37.01
C ASP A 510 -17.25 6.49 -38.38
N LYS A 511 -16.38 5.90 -39.22
CA LYS A 511 -15.99 6.32 -40.57
C LYS A 511 -15.15 7.59 -40.62
N ASN A 512 -14.65 8.08 -39.49
CA ASN A 512 -13.82 9.28 -39.43
C ASN A 512 -12.39 8.98 -38.99
N LEU A 513 -11.47 9.81 -39.48
CA LEU A 513 -10.12 9.94 -38.93
C LEU A 513 -10.11 11.13 -37.99
N LYS A 514 -9.58 10.96 -36.77
CA LYS A 514 -9.44 12.06 -35.82
C LYS A 514 -7.97 12.27 -35.44
N PRO A 515 -7.45 13.51 -35.57
CA PRO A 515 -6.21 13.87 -34.90
C PRO A 515 -6.51 14.02 -33.40
N GLY A 516 -5.84 13.23 -32.56
CA GLY A 516 -5.88 13.44 -31.11
C GLY A 516 -4.95 14.60 -30.75
N ILE A 517 -5.48 15.66 -30.14
CA ILE A 517 -4.68 16.76 -29.60
C ILE A 517 -4.07 16.27 -28.28
N ASN A 518 -2.73 16.15 -28.25
CA ASN A 518 -1.88 15.47 -27.26
C ASN A 518 -2.19 15.74 -25.77
N GLN A 519 -1.62 14.86 -24.92
CA GLN A 519 -1.32 15.14 -23.53
C GLN A 519 -0.71 16.54 -23.35
N PRO A 520 -1.13 17.29 -22.32
CA PRO A 520 -0.44 18.51 -21.97
C PRO A 520 1.04 18.14 -21.69
N ASP A 521 1.98 18.77 -22.39
CA ASP A 521 3.41 18.72 -22.07
C ASP A 521 3.60 19.04 -20.57
N TRP A 522 4.75 18.73 -19.95
CA TRP A 522 5.03 19.18 -18.59
C TRP A 522 4.83 20.69 -18.46
N GLN A 523 5.04 21.45 -19.55
CA GLN A 523 4.72 22.87 -19.66
C GLN A 523 3.23 23.14 -19.58
N ASP A 524 2.37 22.40 -20.28
CA ASP A 524 0.92 22.59 -20.25
C ASP A 524 0.29 22.18 -18.91
N VAL A 525 0.80 21.10 -18.27
CA VAL A 525 0.37 20.70 -16.92
C VAL A 525 0.84 21.73 -15.88
N LEU A 526 2.07 22.22 -16.02
CA LEU A 526 2.59 23.28 -15.17
C LEU A 526 1.82 24.59 -15.37
N GLN A 527 1.47 24.97 -16.60
CA GLN A 527 0.62 26.11 -16.90
C GLN A 527 -0.74 26.00 -16.21
N LEU A 528 -1.37 24.83 -16.27
CA LEU A 528 -2.64 24.59 -15.58
C LEU A 528 -2.50 24.69 -14.05
N GLY A 529 -1.44 24.12 -13.49
CA GLY A 529 -1.12 24.20 -12.05
C GLY A 529 -0.87 25.64 -11.61
N CYS A 530 -0.05 26.38 -12.35
CA CYS A 530 0.24 27.79 -12.11
C CYS A 530 -1.03 28.63 -12.24
N GLU A 531 -1.86 28.45 -13.26
CA GLU A 531 -3.09 29.23 -13.42
C GLU A 531 -4.09 28.97 -12.27
N ARG A 532 -4.21 27.72 -11.78
CA ARG A 532 -5.04 27.40 -10.60
C ARG A 532 -4.53 28.04 -9.32
N LEU A 533 -3.21 28.05 -9.13
CA LEU A 533 -2.57 28.64 -7.96
C LEU A 533 -2.28 30.13 -8.14
N ARG A 534 -2.66 30.74 -9.27
CA ARG A 534 -2.30 32.12 -9.60
C ARG A 534 -2.68 33.06 -8.49
N PHE A 535 -3.83 32.88 -7.83
CA PHE A 535 -4.28 33.73 -6.72
C PHE A 535 -4.07 33.16 -5.32
N HIS A 536 -3.38 32.02 -5.22
CA HIS A 536 -3.15 31.38 -3.94
C HIS A 536 -1.98 32.03 -3.18
N PRO A 537 -2.15 32.46 -1.91
CA PRO A 537 -1.09 33.12 -1.13
C PRO A 537 0.20 32.30 -1.03
N LEU A 538 0.10 30.97 -0.85
CA LEU A 538 1.27 30.10 -0.73
C LEU A 538 2.19 30.11 -1.97
N LEU A 539 1.66 30.32 -3.18
CA LEU A 539 2.52 30.41 -4.37
C LEU A 539 3.31 31.73 -4.40
N ALA A 540 2.75 32.78 -3.80
CA ALA A 540 3.39 34.09 -3.68
C ALA A 540 4.30 34.20 -2.44
N SER A 541 4.27 33.23 -1.52
CA SER A 541 5.10 33.22 -0.32
C SER A 541 6.60 33.18 -0.66
N PRO A 542 7.44 33.92 0.08
CA PRO A 542 8.91 33.87 -0.03
C PRO A 542 9.50 32.46 0.07
N ASP A 543 8.89 31.58 0.88
CA ASP A 543 9.40 30.22 1.10
C ASP A 543 9.19 29.32 -0.14
N ASN A 544 8.31 29.72 -1.06
CA ASN A 544 8.03 29.05 -2.32
C ASN A 544 8.54 29.84 -3.55
N ASP A 545 9.54 30.70 -3.38
CA ASP A 545 10.06 31.56 -4.46
C ASP A 545 10.51 30.77 -5.70
N THR A 546 11.03 29.55 -5.52
CA THR A 546 11.37 28.64 -6.62
C THR A 546 10.14 28.27 -7.46
N ALA A 547 9.03 27.87 -6.82
CA ALA A 547 7.80 27.56 -7.51
C ALA A 547 7.22 28.79 -8.23
N GLY A 548 7.28 29.96 -7.59
CA GLY A 548 6.87 31.22 -8.21
C GLY A 548 7.71 31.59 -9.44
N LYS A 549 9.05 31.43 -9.38
CA LYS A 549 9.95 31.62 -10.53
C LYS A 549 9.64 30.64 -11.66
N THR A 550 9.38 29.39 -11.34
CA THR A 550 8.97 28.36 -12.30
C THR A 550 7.66 28.74 -13.00
N CYS A 551 6.65 29.25 -12.28
CA CYS A 551 5.41 29.74 -12.88
C CYS A 551 5.59 31.02 -13.71
N LEU A 552 6.47 31.94 -13.31
CA LEU A 552 6.80 33.11 -14.11
C LEU A 552 7.48 32.74 -15.44
N GLN A 553 8.34 31.72 -15.43
CA GLN A 553 9.12 31.32 -16.59
C GLN A 553 8.35 30.39 -17.54
N TYR A 554 7.57 29.45 -16.99
CA TYR A 554 6.94 28.37 -17.76
C TYR A 554 5.42 28.30 -17.60
N GLY A 555 4.82 29.13 -16.75
CA GLY A 555 3.38 29.12 -16.46
C GLY A 555 2.50 29.81 -17.52
N GLY A 556 3.06 30.21 -18.67
CA GLY A 556 2.29 30.69 -19.82
C GLY A 556 1.59 32.04 -19.60
N TRP A 557 1.95 32.76 -18.54
CA TRP A 557 1.36 34.06 -18.21
C TRP A 557 1.89 35.17 -19.12
N GLN A 558 0.99 36.02 -19.61
CA GLN A 558 1.36 37.27 -20.29
C GLN A 558 1.90 38.30 -19.28
N ASP A 559 2.62 39.31 -19.78
CA ASP A 559 3.31 40.33 -18.99
C ASP A 559 2.45 40.96 -17.88
N THR A 560 1.17 41.27 -18.16
CA THR A 560 0.25 41.82 -17.15
C THR A 560 0.00 40.84 -16.00
N LYS A 561 -0.25 39.56 -16.29
CA LYS A 561 -0.46 38.52 -15.27
C LYS A 561 0.81 38.26 -14.45
N GLN A 562 1.97 38.27 -15.11
CA GLN A 562 3.26 38.14 -14.44
C GLN A 562 3.54 39.34 -13.52
N ALA A 563 3.23 40.55 -13.97
CA ALA A 563 3.36 41.76 -13.17
C ALA A 563 2.46 41.71 -11.93
N GLU A 564 1.20 41.32 -12.06
CA GLU A 564 0.27 41.11 -10.93
C GLU A 564 0.78 40.06 -9.93
N PHE A 565 1.33 38.95 -10.41
CA PHE A 565 1.93 37.93 -9.55
C PHE A 565 3.18 38.43 -8.82
N LEU A 566 4.08 39.14 -9.50
CA LEU A 566 5.27 39.73 -8.90
C LEU A 566 4.93 40.79 -7.85
N VAL A 567 3.84 41.55 -8.03
CA VAL A 567 3.33 42.46 -6.99
C VAL A 567 3.00 41.67 -5.74
N ARG A 568 2.23 40.58 -5.84
CA ARG A 568 1.89 39.72 -4.69
C ARG A 568 3.08 39.03 -4.05
N GLN A 569 4.06 38.58 -4.83
CA GLN A 569 5.33 38.11 -4.26
C GLN A 569 6.00 39.22 -3.44
N GLY A 570 5.98 40.45 -3.95
CA GLY A 570 6.42 41.63 -3.21
C GLY A 570 5.66 41.80 -1.88
N GLN A 571 4.34 41.64 -1.88
CA GLN A 571 3.52 41.69 -0.65
C GLN A 571 3.91 40.58 0.34
N GLY A 572 4.11 39.35 -0.14
CA GLY A 572 4.53 38.21 0.68
C GLY A 572 5.88 38.44 1.36
N TRP A 573 6.87 39.02 0.66
CA TRP A 573 8.16 39.39 1.26
C TRP A 573 8.04 40.41 2.39
N VAL A 574 7.06 41.32 2.29
CA VAL A 574 6.77 42.27 3.37
C VAL A 574 6.08 41.58 4.54
N GLN A 575 4.97 40.88 4.29
CA GLN A 575 4.12 40.29 5.32
C GLN A 575 4.83 39.16 6.08
N GLU A 576 5.54 38.28 5.35
CA GLU A 576 6.09 37.04 5.92
C GLU A 576 7.55 37.15 6.36
N LYS A 577 8.34 38.07 5.79
CA LYS A 577 9.78 38.20 6.09
C LYS A 577 10.21 39.62 6.48
N GLY A 578 9.37 40.64 6.30
CA GLY A 578 9.75 42.03 6.56
C GLY A 578 10.93 42.51 5.70
N ASP A 579 11.17 41.91 4.52
CA ASP A 579 12.32 42.23 3.66
C ASP A 579 11.90 43.18 2.53
N GLY A 580 12.13 44.47 2.75
CA GLY A 580 11.84 45.51 1.75
C GLY A 580 12.75 45.48 0.52
N ASN A 581 13.96 44.93 0.61
CA ASN A 581 14.86 44.86 -0.54
C ASN A 581 14.39 43.80 -1.54
N GLN A 582 14.02 42.61 -1.05
CA GLN A 582 13.45 41.56 -1.88
C GLN A 582 12.08 41.96 -2.43
N ALA A 583 11.22 42.56 -1.60
CA ALA A 583 9.95 43.11 -2.04
C ALA A 583 10.13 44.13 -3.18
N MET A 584 11.07 45.09 -3.03
CA MET A 584 11.40 46.05 -4.08
C MET A 584 11.99 45.41 -5.33
N GLY A 585 12.75 44.32 -5.18
CA GLY A 585 13.25 43.52 -6.30
C GLY A 585 12.11 43.00 -7.16
N LYS A 586 11.07 42.42 -6.53
CA LYS A 586 9.88 41.90 -7.21
C LYS A 586 9.03 43.01 -7.84
N LEU A 587 8.80 44.11 -7.11
CA LEU A 587 8.05 45.26 -7.63
C LEU A 587 8.73 45.91 -8.84
N ARG A 588 10.07 46.01 -8.85
CA ARG A 588 10.81 46.51 -10.02
C ARG A 588 10.70 45.58 -11.22
N GLN A 589 10.67 44.27 -11.00
CA GLN A 589 10.41 43.30 -12.08
C GLN A 589 9.00 43.47 -12.62
N ALA A 590 8.00 43.61 -11.75
CA ALA A 590 6.61 43.88 -12.14
C ALA A 590 6.50 45.15 -13.00
N LYS A 591 7.16 46.25 -12.59
CA LYS A 591 7.17 47.53 -13.31
C LYS A 591 7.81 47.44 -14.71
N LYS A 592 8.74 46.52 -14.92
CA LYS A 592 9.33 46.28 -16.26
C LYS A 592 8.32 45.62 -17.21
N LEU A 593 7.49 44.73 -16.69
CA LEU A 593 6.47 44.00 -17.44
C LEU A 593 5.20 44.83 -17.64
N ASP A 594 4.84 45.65 -16.64
CA ASP A 594 3.74 46.61 -16.72
C ASP A 594 4.22 48.03 -16.34
N PRO A 595 4.57 48.86 -17.35
CA PRO A 595 4.97 50.24 -17.14
C PRO A 595 3.88 51.14 -16.55
N SER A 596 2.61 50.73 -16.49
CA SER A 596 1.54 51.53 -15.90
C SER A 596 1.56 51.49 -14.35
N LEU A 597 2.20 50.49 -13.75
CA LEU A 597 2.23 50.30 -12.30
C LEU A 597 2.84 51.51 -11.56
N ASN A 598 2.12 52.07 -10.60
CA ASN A 598 2.64 53.14 -9.76
C ASN A 598 3.38 52.57 -8.55
N LEU A 599 4.72 52.48 -8.65
CA LEU A 599 5.56 51.97 -7.56
C LEU A 599 5.47 52.81 -6.28
N ALA A 600 5.24 54.12 -6.36
CA ALA A 600 5.07 54.95 -5.17
C ALA A 600 3.77 54.59 -4.44
N SER A 601 2.68 54.42 -5.19
CA SER A 601 1.40 53.96 -4.64
C SER A 601 1.51 52.57 -4.01
N LEU A 602 2.18 51.63 -4.68
CA LEU A 602 2.36 50.27 -4.16
C LEU A 602 3.22 50.26 -2.91
N LYS A 603 4.27 51.09 -2.84
CA LYS A 603 5.07 51.25 -1.62
C LYS A 603 4.20 51.67 -0.45
N THR A 604 3.46 52.77 -0.61
CA THR A 604 2.57 53.30 0.43
C THR A 604 1.49 52.31 0.85
N GLN A 605 0.99 51.47 -0.08
CA GLN A 605 0.02 50.42 0.24
C GLN A 605 0.60 49.26 1.06
N LEU A 606 1.88 48.93 0.89
CA LEU A 606 2.54 47.79 1.57
C LEU A 606 3.27 48.17 2.84
N THR A 607 3.63 49.44 3.02
CA THR A 607 4.28 49.90 4.25
C THR A 607 3.53 49.53 5.54
N PRO A 608 2.17 49.59 5.60
CA PRO A 608 1.42 49.13 6.77
C PRO A 608 1.69 47.67 7.17
N ASP A 609 1.96 46.78 6.22
CA ASP A 609 2.18 45.35 6.48
C ASP A 609 3.49 45.12 7.26
N PHE A 610 4.53 45.94 7.02
CA PHE A 610 5.74 45.92 7.85
C PHE A 610 5.43 46.29 9.30
N ILE A 611 4.59 47.31 9.50
CA ILE A 611 4.25 47.80 10.84
C ILE A 611 3.45 46.73 11.58
N GLN A 612 2.47 46.12 10.93
CA GLN A 612 1.69 45.03 11.49
C GLN A 612 2.59 43.84 11.89
N ARG A 613 3.51 43.43 11.02
CA ARG A 613 4.48 42.36 11.32
C ARG A 613 5.37 42.73 12.51
N GLY A 614 5.93 43.93 12.52
CA GLY A 614 6.79 44.38 13.61
C GLY A 614 6.06 44.42 14.96
N GLU A 615 4.79 44.83 14.97
CA GLU A 615 3.95 44.77 16.19
C GLU A 615 3.68 43.35 16.67
N GLN A 616 3.52 42.39 15.75
CA GLN A 616 3.38 40.98 16.11
C GLN A 616 4.68 40.41 16.69
N LEU A 617 5.82 40.72 16.05
CA LEU A 617 7.14 40.26 16.49
C LEU A 617 7.50 40.78 17.88
N VAL A 618 7.32 42.07 18.14
CA VAL A 618 7.67 42.65 19.45
C VAL A 618 6.78 42.08 20.56
N LYS A 619 5.49 41.82 20.29
CA LYS A 619 4.58 41.14 21.24
C LYS A 619 4.94 39.67 21.46
N ALA A 620 5.59 39.03 20.50
CA ALA A 620 6.11 37.67 20.64
C ALA A 620 7.50 37.62 21.32
N GLY A 621 8.07 38.77 21.69
CA GLY A 621 9.41 38.87 22.30
C GLY A 621 10.56 38.91 21.28
N ASN A 622 10.29 38.92 19.98
CA ASN A 622 11.30 38.99 18.92
C ASN A 622 11.66 40.46 18.61
N VAL A 623 12.27 41.15 19.57
CA VAL A 623 12.48 42.61 19.52
C VAL A 623 13.45 43.03 18.41
N GLU A 624 14.57 42.32 18.23
CA GLU A 624 15.58 42.64 17.20
C GLU A 624 14.98 42.58 15.78
N GLU A 625 14.19 41.54 15.49
CA GLU A 625 13.51 41.39 14.20
C GLU A 625 12.41 42.44 14.02
N ALA A 626 11.71 42.82 15.10
CA ALA A 626 10.73 43.90 15.08
C ALA A 626 11.37 45.25 14.74
N VAL A 627 12.49 45.61 15.40
CA VAL A 627 13.26 46.83 15.10
C VAL A 627 13.70 46.84 13.64
N THR A 628 14.29 45.74 13.17
CA THR A 628 14.72 45.59 11.77
C THR A 628 13.56 45.76 10.79
N THR A 629 12.38 45.22 11.11
CA THR A 629 11.17 45.34 10.29
C THR A 629 10.70 46.81 10.20
N TYR A 630 10.71 47.55 11.32
CA TYR A 630 10.38 48.98 11.32
C TYR A 630 11.39 49.81 10.52
N GLU A 631 12.68 49.53 10.63
CA GLU A 631 13.68 50.18 9.80
C GLU A 631 13.48 49.90 8.32
N ASN A 632 13.15 48.65 7.97
CA ASN A 632 12.87 48.27 6.60
C ASN A 632 11.63 49.00 6.07
N ALA A 633 10.59 49.21 6.90
CA ALA A 633 9.44 50.03 6.53
C ALA A 633 9.86 51.47 6.16
N GLN A 634 10.70 52.11 6.98
CA GLN A 634 11.21 53.46 6.73
C GLN A 634 12.12 53.54 5.50
N LYS A 635 12.92 52.51 5.22
CA LYS A 635 13.75 52.43 4.02
C LYS A 635 12.90 52.17 2.76
N PHE A 636 11.83 51.38 2.89
CA PHE A 636 10.95 50.98 1.80
C PHE A 636 10.09 52.15 1.29
N ASP A 637 9.47 52.90 2.20
CA ASP A 637 8.77 54.16 1.93
C ASP A 637 9.17 55.27 2.93
N PRO A 638 10.21 56.06 2.61
CA PRO A 638 10.71 57.11 3.50
C PRO A 638 9.70 58.21 3.85
N ASN A 639 8.64 58.36 3.05
CA ASN A 639 7.63 59.39 3.26
C ASN A 639 6.40 58.88 4.02
N PHE A 640 6.33 57.59 4.33
CA PHE A 640 5.19 57.00 5.01
C PHE A 640 5.17 57.41 6.50
N PRO A 641 4.09 58.05 6.99
CA PRO A 641 3.99 58.46 8.38
C PRO A 641 3.61 57.29 9.27
N ILE A 642 4.60 56.63 9.87
CA ILE A 642 4.34 55.57 10.86
C ILE A 642 3.62 56.20 12.08
N PRO A 643 2.45 55.67 12.49
CA PRO A 643 1.69 56.25 13.59
C PRO A 643 2.48 56.29 14.92
N PRO A 644 2.26 57.32 15.76
CA PRO A 644 2.92 57.40 17.07
C PRO A 644 2.63 56.18 17.95
N GLN A 645 1.45 55.58 17.84
CA GLN A 645 1.09 54.39 18.60
C GLN A 645 1.92 53.17 18.21
N SER A 646 2.28 53.01 16.93
CA SER A 646 3.10 51.87 16.48
C SER A 646 4.53 51.99 16.99
N TRP A 647 5.11 53.20 16.95
CA TRP A 647 6.38 53.47 17.64
C TRP A 647 6.30 53.22 19.14
N ASN A 648 5.18 53.58 19.78
CA ASN A 648 4.95 53.32 21.19
C ASN A 648 4.83 51.82 21.49
N ASN A 649 4.21 51.03 20.61
CA ASN A 649 4.11 49.58 20.77
C ASN A 649 5.50 48.94 20.75
N LEU A 650 6.35 49.32 19.78
CA LEU A 650 7.74 48.86 19.73
C LEU A 650 8.53 49.28 20.97
N CYS A 651 8.38 50.53 21.41
CA CYS A 651 8.99 51.07 22.63
C CYS A 651 8.57 50.26 23.88
N ARG A 652 7.26 50.13 24.11
CA ARG A 652 6.72 49.55 25.33
C ARG A 652 7.06 48.06 25.43
N TYR A 653 6.68 47.27 24.42
CA TYR A 653 6.92 45.83 24.45
C TYR A 653 8.43 45.53 24.37
N GLY A 654 9.21 46.26 23.58
CA GLY A 654 10.66 46.07 23.59
C GLY A 654 11.29 46.32 24.96
N SER A 655 10.88 47.38 25.65
CA SER A 655 11.40 47.69 27.00
C SER A 655 10.99 46.64 28.04
N LEU A 656 9.72 46.21 28.01
CA LEU A 656 9.21 45.20 28.94
C LEU A 656 9.85 43.81 28.73
N ASN A 657 10.32 43.52 27.51
CA ASN A 657 11.04 42.29 27.18
C ASN A 657 12.57 42.40 27.41
N GLY A 658 13.03 43.41 28.16
CA GLY A 658 14.45 43.59 28.50
C GLY A 658 15.31 44.27 27.43
N SER A 659 14.73 44.70 26.31
CA SER A 659 15.42 45.32 25.17
C SER A 659 15.30 46.86 25.17
N ALA A 660 15.29 47.49 26.35
CA ALA A 660 15.04 48.93 26.48
C ALA A 660 16.07 49.81 25.73
N GLU A 661 17.35 49.43 25.75
CA GLU A 661 18.41 50.14 25.01
C GLU A 661 18.19 50.11 23.49
N GLU A 662 17.66 48.99 22.98
CA GLU A 662 17.46 48.76 21.55
C GLU A 662 16.24 49.52 21.02
N VAL A 663 15.24 49.80 21.86
CA VAL A 663 13.98 50.45 21.45
C VAL A 663 13.81 51.89 21.94
N ILE A 664 14.78 52.44 22.69
CA ILE A 664 14.68 53.81 23.21
C ILE A 664 14.47 54.86 22.11
N PHE A 665 15.08 54.67 20.93
CA PHE A 665 14.88 55.53 19.77
C PHE A 665 13.41 55.55 19.30
N ALA A 666 12.70 54.42 19.42
CA ALA A 666 11.29 54.30 19.08
C ALA A 666 10.42 55.07 20.08
N CYS A 667 10.79 55.03 21.36
CA CYS A 667 10.13 55.81 22.41
C CYS A 667 10.25 57.32 22.14
N GLU A 668 11.44 57.79 21.76
CA GLU A 668 11.67 59.19 21.41
C GLU A 668 10.85 59.62 20.18
N LYS A 669 10.84 58.80 19.13
CA LYS A 669 10.01 59.04 17.94
C LYS A 669 8.52 59.13 18.29
N ALA A 670 8.02 58.22 19.13
CA ALA A 670 6.61 58.20 19.54
C ALA A 670 6.23 59.49 20.29
N VAL A 671 7.04 59.92 21.26
CA VAL A 671 6.78 61.16 22.02
C VAL A 671 6.92 62.39 21.14
N ASN A 672 7.90 62.45 20.23
CA ASN A 672 8.05 63.58 19.32
C ASN A 672 6.83 63.75 18.39
N LEU A 673 6.21 62.65 17.98
CA LEU A 673 5.01 62.65 17.14
C LEU A 673 3.73 62.92 17.93
N ALA A 674 3.68 62.57 19.22
CA ALA A 674 2.52 62.76 20.08
C ALA A 674 2.92 63.23 21.50
N PRO A 675 3.45 64.45 21.64
CA PRO A 675 4.07 64.92 22.89
C PRO A 675 3.08 65.08 24.05
N ASN A 676 1.79 65.22 23.74
CA ASN A 676 0.72 65.36 24.73
C ASN A 676 0.08 64.01 25.12
N ASN A 677 0.49 62.89 24.51
CA ASN A 677 -0.05 61.58 24.84
C ASN A 677 0.68 61.01 26.06
N VAL A 678 -0.03 61.00 27.19
CA VAL A 678 0.48 60.64 28.51
C VAL A 678 0.91 59.18 28.59
N TYR A 679 0.23 58.27 27.88
CA TYR A 679 0.56 56.84 27.85
C TYR A 679 1.83 56.55 27.05
N ILE A 680 2.10 57.37 26.02
CA ILE A 680 3.33 57.26 25.24
C ILE A 680 4.52 57.75 26.05
N ARG A 681 4.33 58.83 26.81
CA ARG A 681 5.35 59.32 27.74
C ARG A 681 5.63 58.34 28.87
N ASP A 682 4.59 57.72 29.44
CA ASP A 682 4.72 56.66 30.45
C ASP A 682 5.59 55.50 29.94
N SER A 683 5.35 55.05 28.69
CA SER A 683 6.13 53.96 28.09
C SER A 683 7.60 54.36 27.86
N ARG A 684 7.88 55.61 27.47
CA ARG A 684 9.26 56.13 27.40
C ARG A 684 9.90 56.25 28.79
N GLY A 685 9.14 56.62 29.81
CA GLY A 685 9.62 56.69 31.19
C GLY A 685 10.13 55.34 31.69
N ILE A 686 9.42 54.26 31.38
CA ILE A 686 9.85 52.88 31.67
C ILE A 686 11.18 52.58 30.96
N ALA A 687 11.26 52.85 29.64
CA ALA A 687 12.47 52.62 28.87
C ALA A 687 13.68 53.38 29.44
N ARG A 688 13.49 54.68 29.75
CA ARG A 688 14.55 55.54 30.32
C ARG A 688 15.07 55.02 31.66
N ALA A 689 14.17 54.61 32.55
CA ALA A 689 14.55 54.03 33.83
C ALA A 689 15.38 52.76 33.66
N LEU A 690 14.96 51.87 32.76
CA LEU A 690 15.68 50.64 32.44
C LEU A 690 17.05 50.89 31.80
N THR A 691 17.22 51.98 31.05
CA THR A 691 18.51 52.41 30.48
C THR A 691 19.35 53.29 31.43
N GLY A 692 18.89 53.55 32.65
CA GLY A 692 19.61 54.33 33.67
C GLY A 692 19.41 55.86 33.61
N ASP A 693 18.50 56.38 32.80
CA ASP A 693 18.08 57.80 32.80
C ASP A 693 16.95 58.03 33.82
N SER A 694 17.29 57.94 35.11
CA SER A 694 16.31 58.11 36.20
C SER A 694 15.67 59.51 36.19
N THR A 695 16.43 60.55 35.87
CA THR A 695 15.93 61.93 35.81
C THR A 695 14.88 62.09 34.73
N GLY A 696 15.16 61.63 33.50
CA GLY A 696 14.22 61.70 32.39
C GLY A 696 13.01 60.78 32.57
N ALA A 697 13.16 59.66 33.29
CA ALA A 697 12.05 58.79 33.66
C ALA A 697 11.09 59.44 34.66
N ILE A 698 11.62 60.09 35.72
CA ILE A 698 10.83 60.83 36.71
C ILE A 698 10.01 61.93 36.02
N GLU A 699 10.60 62.69 35.10
CA GLU A 699 9.89 63.73 34.34
C GLU A 699 8.69 63.19 33.56
N ASP A 700 8.85 62.04 32.91
CA ASP A 700 7.77 61.41 32.12
C ASP A 700 6.67 60.81 33.02
N PHE A 701 7.04 60.16 34.13
CA PHE A 701 6.06 59.65 35.10
C PHE A 701 5.30 60.77 35.80
N GLN A 702 5.96 61.90 36.11
CA GLN A 702 5.31 63.03 36.75
C GLN A 702 4.24 63.65 35.84
N VAL A 703 4.46 63.67 34.53
CA VAL A 703 3.45 64.09 33.54
C VAL A 703 2.27 63.13 33.53
N PHE A 704 2.50 61.82 33.61
CA PHE A 704 1.42 60.82 33.72
C PHE A 704 0.60 60.99 35.00
N VAL A 705 1.26 61.16 36.15
CA VAL A 705 0.63 61.36 37.46
C VAL A 705 -0.22 62.64 37.51
N ASN A 706 0.25 63.71 36.88
CA ASN A 706 -0.44 65.00 36.88
C ASN A 706 -1.58 65.10 35.86
N SER A 707 -1.81 64.04 35.07
CA SER A 707 -2.79 64.07 33.98
C SER A 707 -4.22 63.75 34.47
N PRO A 708 -5.22 64.55 34.07
CA PRO A 708 -6.60 64.33 34.49
C PRO A 708 -7.17 63.06 33.85
N GLY A 709 -7.99 62.34 34.60
CA GLY A 709 -8.73 61.16 34.11
C GLY A 709 -7.99 59.82 34.23
N ILE A 710 -6.78 59.79 34.78
CA ILE A 710 -6.07 58.54 35.11
C ILE A 710 -6.58 57.99 36.45
N ALA A 711 -6.87 56.69 36.51
CA ALA A 711 -7.34 56.06 37.75
C ALA A 711 -6.27 56.11 38.85
N LYS A 712 -6.71 56.37 40.08
CA LYS A 712 -5.84 56.59 41.25
C LYS A 712 -4.80 55.49 41.47
N LYS A 713 -5.18 54.23 41.23
CA LYS A 713 -4.28 53.06 41.33
C LYS A 713 -3.03 53.21 40.45
N TYR A 714 -3.18 53.67 39.21
CA TYR A 714 -2.05 53.82 38.28
C TYR A 714 -1.18 55.04 38.63
N THR A 715 -1.79 56.14 39.10
CA THR A 715 -1.01 57.31 39.57
C THR A 715 -0.23 57.01 40.85
N GLU A 716 -0.80 56.24 41.79
CA GLU A 716 -0.10 55.80 43.01
C GLU A 716 1.08 54.87 42.67
N GLN A 717 0.90 53.98 41.69
CA GLN A 717 1.99 53.11 41.21
C GLN A 717 3.17 53.91 40.64
N ARG A 718 2.90 54.91 39.77
CA ARG A 718 3.97 55.76 39.20
C ARG A 718 4.62 56.66 40.26
N GLN A 719 3.87 57.10 41.28
CA GLN A 719 4.43 57.83 42.43
C GLN A 719 5.40 56.96 43.25
N GLY A 720 5.11 55.66 43.39
CA GLY A 720 6.03 54.69 43.99
C GLY A 720 7.33 54.60 43.20
N TRP A 721 7.24 54.41 41.88
CA TRP A 721 8.42 54.36 40.99
C TRP A 721 9.26 55.64 41.03
N ILE A 722 8.64 56.82 41.06
CA ILE A 722 9.34 58.11 41.19
C ILE A 722 10.18 58.13 42.47
N LYS A 723 9.61 57.72 43.61
CA LYS A 723 10.30 57.74 44.91
C LYS A 723 11.51 56.79 44.93
N GLU A 724 11.38 55.61 44.33
CA GLU A 724 12.47 54.64 44.23
C GLU A 724 13.59 55.18 43.31
N LEU A 725 13.24 55.77 42.16
CA LEU A 725 14.20 56.40 41.26
C LEU A 725 14.94 57.59 41.89
N GLU A 726 14.26 58.41 42.72
CA GLU A 726 14.86 59.51 43.48
C GLU A 726 15.91 59.02 44.51
N LEU A 727 15.75 57.80 45.01
CA LEU A 727 16.69 57.14 45.92
C LEU A 727 17.86 56.46 45.17
N GLY A 728 17.85 56.46 43.84
CA GLY A 728 18.81 55.76 43.00
C GLY A 728 18.55 54.26 42.89
N GLU A 729 17.35 53.80 43.24
CA GLU A 729 16.92 52.41 43.13
C GLU A 729 16.19 52.18 41.78
N ASN A 730 16.24 50.96 41.25
CA ASN A 730 15.51 50.59 40.03
C ASN A 730 14.16 49.94 40.41
N PRO A 731 13.02 50.56 40.09
CA PRO A 731 11.70 50.03 40.44
C PRO A 731 11.23 48.85 39.58
N PHE A 732 11.95 48.53 38.49
CA PHE A 732 11.54 47.51 37.52
C PHE A 732 12.26 46.18 37.76
N THR A 733 11.79 45.40 38.73
CA THR A 733 12.20 44.00 38.90
C THR A 733 11.58 43.11 37.81
N ASP A 734 12.11 41.90 37.62
CA ASP A 734 11.55 40.93 36.66
C ASP A 734 10.06 40.65 36.91
N GLU A 735 9.64 40.63 38.17
CA GLU A 735 8.24 40.46 38.58
C GLU A 735 7.37 41.65 38.15
N VAL A 736 7.85 42.88 38.36
CA VAL A 736 7.15 44.11 37.93
C VAL A 736 7.07 44.20 36.40
N LEU A 737 8.13 43.83 35.69
CA LEU A 737 8.14 43.80 34.22
C LEU A 737 7.16 42.78 33.67
N TRP A 738 7.09 41.59 34.29
CA TRP A 738 6.14 40.54 33.91
C TRP A 738 4.68 40.97 34.16
N GLU A 739 4.37 41.59 35.30
CA GLU A 739 3.02 42.13 35.57
C GLU A 739 2.61 43.20 34.55
N LEU A 740 3.55 44.04 34.11
CA LEU A 740 3.29 45.07 33.09
C LEU A 740 3.14 44.50 31.67
N TRP A 741 3.67 43.30 31.43
CA TRP A 741 3.55 42.57 30.17
C TRP A 741 2.22 41.80 30.07
N ASP A 742 1.86 41.05 31.12
CA ASP A 742 0.67 40.18 31.16
C ASP A 742 -0.63 40.94 31.54
N GLY A 743 -0.48 42.09 32.23
CA GLY A 743 -1.59 42.89 32.76
C GLY A 743 -2.31 43.81 31.75
N GLY A 744 -2.70 43.26 30.60
CA GLY A 744 -3.54 43.91 29.57
C GLY A 744 -4.82 43.14 29.28
#